data_AF-A0A958UFB4-F1
#
_entry.id   AF-A0A958UFB4-F1
#
_cell.length_a   1.000
_cell.length_b   1.000
_cell.length_c   1.000
_cell.angle_alpha   90.00
_cell.angle_beta   90.00
_cell.angle_gamma   90.00
#
_symmetry.space_group_name_H-M   'P 1'
#
loop_
_entity.id
_entity.type
_entity.pdbx_description
1 polymer ?
#
loop_
_entity_poly.entity_id
_entity_poly.type
_entity_poly.pdbx_seq_one_letter_code
_entity_poly.pdbx_strand_id
1 'polypeptide(L)'
;FTPCFALQDINKDVTYLEERTVLGEPITLEAVKIFENYNPDSLPNNEEPAAVKKIHSFEGTVMPQAFPKVRLELSPKDAQGNIIEGISIGNFEITDNGQTVSGWMNQNVLSPKILLLYDTSASMPGEYAGKQIKLFLKNTEGAIKVAYPKAKVILQQTGSNIYTALLKAKQLDVDLILYATDGDNNDLFDPSYTPIYEAGPPAIFLNVKPQGTIYQYLRDNMDFIEIAADNQELTITEITKIIDGLKFPTYVVTYSAFGEKDAHNVEVKIKDTTHKVNLNYKFPEPSDHLLGNRMVGLYLTIKRLGKNPIKRVLAGYEPQNDFYANPTQLTRKMIDEVHEMLLGGAVMAFEREAPTLSIQLTEYLQTLMSNQNWFEAYQEGNIKTAVEEMGKGGFSYPPILLSMLQPIQKNVTEQAITYPNGFRSCIVKVSPGFYNKETKTSFDFLPTSEYQTVCRSGTGNFEETLKKTAQLAILEGYVFEDSAYSQLKEKPLLLNKAMGHDERFSSQVLGSDYHYYGKQIFGGGILKLFDTSLQVKSFWKIDPIKGELYGILPNQTGGGTRTTYVQLMELDNVVQGYKEVLSAMNVGLTVTGLGNLPLGLVATYSLTLVKLYALASQALILMNTTGMDEDLTIALQALACDLYKEILYDSFYGIGTAASTIENLIGAMGGINGKDFSFFKC
;
A
#
# COMPACT_ATOMS: atom_id res chain seq x y z
N PHE A 1 11.84 0.40 -0.15
CA PHE A 1 10.93 0.00 -1.25
C PHE A 1 11.53 0.46 -2.56
N THR A 2 11.57 -0.40 -3.59
CA THR A 2 12.08 -0.02 -4.91
C THR A 2 10.93 -0.16 -5.92
N PRO A 3 10.39 0.95 -6.44
CA PRO A 3 9.31 0.87 -7.40
C PRO A 3 9.84 0.27 -8.70
N CYS A 4 9.10 -0.68 -9.26
CA CYS A 4 9.43 -1.34 -10.52
C CYS A 4 8.26 -1.17 -11.49
N PHE A 5 8.57 -0.78 -12.72
CA PHE A 5 7.64 -0.81 -13.84
C PHE A 5 8.11 -1.86 -14.84
N ALA A 6 7.52 -3.05 -14.78
CA ALA A 6 7.88 -4.16 -15.66
C ALA A 6 6.91 -4.28 -16.83
N LEU A 7 7.46 -4.38 -18.04
CA LEU A 7 6.69 -4.80 -19.21
C LEU A 7 6.55 -6.31 -19.18
N GLN A 8 5.35 -6.81 -19.46
CA GLN A 8 5.09 -8.23 -19.62
C GLN A 8 4.42 -8.49 -20.96
N ASP A 9 5.03 -9.33 -21.78
CA ASP A 9 4.48 -9.82 -23.05
C ASP A 9 5.06 -11.22 -23.29
N ILE A 10 4.18 -12.22 -23.26
CA ILE A 10 4.57 -13.63 -23.33
C ILE A 10 5.14 -14.04 -24.69
N ASN A 11 4.97 -13.18 -25.71
CA ASN A 11 5.45 -13.39 -27.06
C ASN A 11 6.80 -12.70 -27.32
N LYS A 12 7.43 -12.14 -26.29
CA LYS A 12 8.72 -11.43 -26.37
C LYS A 12 9.79 -12.15 -25.57
N ASP A 13 11.04 -11.98 -26.02
CA ASP A 13 12.18 -12.49 -25.29
C ASP A 13 12.53 -11.61 -24.09
N VAL A 14 13.36 -12.17 -23.20
CA VAL A 14 13.79 -11.51 -21.96
C VAL A 14 14.48 -10.18 -22.27
N THR A 15 15.35 -10.14 -23.28
CA THR A 15 16.07 -8.92 -23.69
C THR A 15 15.11 -7.77 -24.01
N TYR A 16 14.06 -8.05 -24.80
CA TYR A 16 13.06 -7.05 -25.16
C TYR A 16 12.32 -6.48 -23.95
N LEU A 17 11.99 -7.36 -22.99
CA LEU A 17 11.27 -7.01 -21.76
C LEU A 17 12.14 -6.22 -20.79
N GLU A 18 13.41 -6.62 -20.62
CA GLU A 18 14.39 -5.95 -19.76
C GLU A 18 14.69 -4.53 -20.25
N GLU A 19 14.91 -4.33 -21.56
CA GLU A 19 15.13 -3.01 -22.16
C GLU A 19 13.98 -2.02 -21.93
N ARG A 20 12.77 -2.52 -21.66
CA ARG A 20 11.53 -1.73 -21.50
C ARG A 20 10.98 -1.74 -20.09
N THR A 21 11.70 -2.40 -19.18
CA THR A 21 11.41 -2.42 -17.76
C THR A 21 12.25 -1.36 -17.07
N VAL A 22 11.65 -0.62 -16.15
CA VAL A 22 12.31 0.47 -15.43
C VAL A 22 12.30 0.17 -13.94
N LEU A 23 13.50 0.05 -13.37
CA LEU A 23 13.68 0.07 -11.93
C LEU A 23 13.84 1.52 -11.48
N GLY A 24 12.97 1.97 -10.58
CA GLY A 24 13.06 3.30 -9.99
C GLY A 24 14.08 3.36 -8.87
N GLU A 25 14.24 4.55 -8.32
CA GLU A 25 15.10 4.76 -7.15
C GLU A 25 14.46 4.16 -5.89
N PRO A 26 15.21 3.42 -5.06
CA PRO A 26 14.73 2.96 -3.77
C PRO A 26 14.37 4.14 -2.86
N ILE A 27 13.21 4.03 -2.22
CA ILE A 27 12.67 5.02 -1.29
C ILE A 27 12.29 4.38 0.04
N THR A 28 12.32 5.19 1.10
CA THR A 28 11.71 4.86 2.39
C THR A 28 10.19 5.14 2.38
N LEU A 29 9.48 4.78 3.45
CA LEU A 29 8.05 5.10 3.61
C LEU A 29 7.77 6.62 3.67
N GLU A 30 8.80 7.39 3.98
CA GLU A 30 8.80 8.86 4.00
C GLU A 30 9.17 9.48 2.64
N ALA A 31 9.21 8.67 1.58
CA ALA A 31 9.69 9.05 0.25
C ALA A 31 11.13 9.59 0.22
N VAL A 32 11.95 9.24 1.21
CA VAL A 32 13.38 9.57 1.19
C VAL A 32 14.05 8.67 0.17
N LYS A 33 14.53 9.30 -0.89
CA LYS A 33 15.35 8.70 -1.93
C LYS A 33 16.69 8.24 -1.36
N ILE A 34 16.94 6.94 -1.45
CA ILE A 34 18.09 6.31 -0.81
C ILE A 34 19.38 6.74 -1.52
N PHE A 35 19.48 6.59 -2.84
CA PHE A 35 20.75 6.83 -3.54
C PHE A 35 21.10 8.32 -3.66
N GLU A 36 20.13 9.22 -3.83
CA GLU A 36 20.39 10.67 -3.84
C GLU A 36 20.90 11.21 -2.49
N ASN A 37 20.51 10.60 -1.38
CA ASN A 37 20.95 11.00 -0.04
C ASN A 37 22.08 10.13 0.52
N TYR A 38 22.39 9.02 -0.14
CA TYR A 38 23.50 8.15 0.19
C TYR A 38 24.74 8.62 -0.56
N ASN A 39 25.67 9.25 0.17
CA ASN A 39 26.98 9.55 -0.38
C ASN A 39 27.93 8.37 -0.06
N PRO A 40 28.23 7.49 -1.04
CA PRO A 40 29.14 6.36 -0.80
C PRO A 40 30.55 6.82 -0.37
N ASP A 41 30.97 8.04 -0.73
CA ASP A 41 32.26 8.61 -0.30
C ASP A 41 32.24 9.08 1.17
N SER A 42 31.06 9.14 1.80
CA SER A 42 30.91 9.56 3.21
C SER A 42 30.90 8.41 4.19
N LEU A 43 30.70 7.18 3.72
CA LEU A 43 30.95 6.00 4.51
C LEU A 43 32.43 5.67 4.39
N PRO A 44 33.21 5.68 5.47
CA PRO A 44 34.57 5.17 5.40
C PRO A 44 34.51 3.74 4.85
N ASN A 45 35.23 3.49 3.75
CA ASN A 45 35.53 2.15 3.22
C ASN A 45 36.25 1.24 4.25
N ASN A 46 36.55 1.78 5.42
CA ASN A 46 37.07 1.05 6.55
C ASN A 46 35.90 0.53 7.37
N GLU A 47 35.42 -0.66 7.00
CA GLU A 47 35.23 -1.67 8.03
C GLU A 47 36.58 -1.81 8.74
N GLU A 48 36.82 -1.00 9.76
CA GLU A 48 37.85 -1.31 10.74
C GLU A 48 37.14 -2.03 11.89
N PRO A 49 37.17 -3.39 11.92
CA PRO A 49 36.91 -4.16 13.14
C PRO A 49 37.69 -3.63 14.36
N ALA A 50 38.74 -2.85 14.13
CA ALA A 50 39.53 -2.16 15.16
C ALA A 50 38.80 -0.97 15.83
N ALA A 51 37.83 -0.32 15.19
CA ALA A 51 37.11 0.83 15.77
C ALA A 51 36.16 0.40 16.89
N VAL A 52 35.45 -0.73 16.70
CA VAL A 52 34.54 -1.30 17.70
C VAL A 52 35.28 -1.66 19.00
N LYS A 53 36.53 -2.12 18.89
CA LYS A 53 37.37 -2.49 20.04
C LYS A 53 37.87 -1.30 20.87
N LYS A 54 37.78 -0.07 20.36
CA LYS A 54 38.17 1.16 21.07
C LYS A 54 37.05 1.72 21.95
N ILE A 55 35.83 1.19 21.81
CA ILE A 55 34.68 1.64 22.57
C ILE A 55 34.89 1.29 24.04
N HIS A 56 34.78 2.32 24.89
CA HIS A 56 34.90 2.21 26.33
C HIS A 56 33.55 2.45 27.02
N SER A 57 32.75 3.37 26.49
CA SER A 57 31.39 3.63 26.97
C SER A 57 30.42 3.79 25.80
N PHE A 58 29.16 3.48 26.06
CA PHE A 58 28.09 3.54 25.08
C PHE A 58 26.84 4.13 25.71
N GLU A 59 26.43 5.28 25.17
CA GLU A 59 25.21 5.97 25.56
C GLU A 59 24.24 5.99 24.38
N GLY A 60 22.96 6.09 24.68
CA GLY A 60 21.94 6.28 23.67
C GLY A 60 20.72 7.00 24.22
N THR A 61 19.95 7.58 23.31
CA THR A 61 18.61 8.13 23.58
C THR A 61 17.64 7.59 22.53
N VAL A 62 16.37 7.50 22.90
CA VAL A 62 15.30 7.06 22.01
C VAL A 62 14.26 8.16 21.92
N MET A 63 13.83 8.44 20.70
CA MET A 63 12.81 9.45 20.39
C MET A 63 11.74 8.78 19.52
N PRO A 64 10.58 8.40 20.09
CA PRO A 64 9.46 7.94 19.29
C PRO A 64 8.96 9.09 18.40
N GLN A 65 8.86 8.82 17.10
CA GLN A 65 8.22 9.74 16.15
C GLN A 65 6.76 9.30 15.92
N ALA A 66 6.12 9.79 14.87
CA ALA A 66 4.84 9.23 14.44
C ALA A 66 5.00 7.73 14.15
N PHE A 67 4.13 6.91 14.73
CA PHE A 67 4.15 5.45 14.57
C PHE A 67 4.19 5.06 13.08
N PRO A 68 4.94 4.03 12.67
CA PRO A 68 5.77 3.13 13.49
C PRO A 68 7.22 3.62 13.73
N LYS A 69 7.57 4.86 13.39
CA LYS A 69 8.97 5.25 13.30
C LYS A 69 9.56 5.61 14.67
N VAL A 70 10.76 5.10 14.90
CA VAL A 70 11.58 5.41 16.08
C VAL A 70 12.93 5.93 15.61
N ARG A 71 13.42 6.97 16.28
CA ARG A 71 14.77 7.50 16.12
C ARG A 71 15.61 7.14 17.35
N LEU A 72 16.77 6.57 17.11
CA LEU A 72 17.80 6.26 18.10
C LEU A 72 18.99 7.16 17.85
N GLU A 73 19.44 7.83 18.90
CA GLU A 73 20.69 8.59 18.86
C GLU A 73 21.71 7.83 19.70
N LEU A 74 22.83 7.46 19.08
CA LEU A 74 23.82 6.59 19.69
C LEU A 74 25.15 7.33 19.82
N SER A 75 25.86 7.10 20.92
CA SER A 75 27.12 7.76 21.25
C SER A 75 28.13 6.75 21.79
N PRO A 76 28.80 5.99 20.90
CA PRO A 76 29.95 5.17 21.27
C PRO A 76 31.17 6.07 21.52
N LYS A 77 31.76 5.97 22.71
CA LYS A 77 32.88 6.81 23.12
C LYS A 77 34.13 6.00 23.46
N ASP A 78 35.29 6.56 23.17
CA ASP A 78 36.59 6.03 23.59
C ASP A 78 36.85 6.26 25.10
N ALA A 79 38.03 5.83 25.57
CA ALA A 79 38.43 5.99 26.98
C ALA A 79 38.64 7.46 27.40
N GLN A 80 38.79 8.37 26.44
CA GLN A 80 38.94 9.81 26.64
C GLN A 80 37.59 10.55 26.60
N GLY A 81 36.50 9.84 26.29
CA GLY A 81 35.16 10.40 26.15
C GLY A 81 34.87 10.99 24.78
N ASN A 82 35.77 10.84 23.80
CA ASN A 82 35.54 11.29 22.43
C ASN A 82 34.65 10.29 21.70
N ILE A 83 33.79 10.79 20.82
CA ILE A 83 32.92 9.95 20.00
C ILE A 83 33.76 9.24 18.93
N ILE A 84 33.58 7.93 18.82
CA ILE A 84 34.22 7.12 17.78
C ILE A 84 33.32 7.17 16.55
N GLU A 85 33.76 7.80 15.46
CA GLU A 85 33.02 7.86 14.19
C GLU A 85 33.26 6.64 13.28
N GLY A 86 32.40 6.46 12.26
CA GLY A 86 32.62 5.47 11.20
C GLY A 86 32.19 4.03 11.49
N ILE A 87 31.50 3.78 12.61
CA ILE A 87 30.94 2.46 12.92
C ILE A 87 29.73 2.20 11.99
N SER A 88 29.73 1.08 11.27
CA SER A 88 28.63 0.72 10.37
C SER A 88 27.40 0.21 11.14
N ILE A 89 26.22 0.31 10.52
CA ILE A 89 24.98 -0.24 11.09
C ILE A 89 25.05 -1.74 11.37
N GLY A 90 25.85 -2.48 10.59
CA GLY A 90 26.05 -3.92 10.76
C GLY A 90 26.69 -4.31 12.08
N ASN A 91 27.36 -3.38 12.77
CA ASN A 91 27.96 -3.59 14.10
C ASN A 91 26.95 -3.41 15.25
N PHE A 92 25.75 -2.92 14.97
CA PHE A 92 24.70 -2.78 15.96
C PHE A 92 23.70 -3.94 15.85
N GLU A 93 23.23 -4.41 17.00
CA GLU A 93 22.11 -5.32 17.14
C GLU A 93 21.03 -4.55 17.91
N ILE A 94 19.84 -4.43 17.31
CA ILE A 94 18.71 -3.69 17.87
C ILE A 94 17.58 -4.67 18.11
N THR A 95 17.10 -4.71 19.34
CA THR A 95 15.91 -5.47 19.71
C THR A 95 14.89 -4.54 20.36
N ASP A 96 13.63 -4.65 19.95
CA ASP A 96 12.51 -3.91 20.54
C ASP A 96 11.50 -4.94 21.05
N ASN A 97 11.22 -4.92 22.36
CA ASN A 97 10.36 -5.90 23.03
C ASN A 97 10.77 -7.36 22.76
N GLY A 98 12.07 -7.61 22.65
CA GLY A 98 12.66 -8.92 22.38
C GLY A 98 12.63 -9.37 20.91
N GLN A 99 12.07 -8.55 20.00
CA GLN A 99 12.11 -8.82 18.56
C GLN A 99 13.28 -8.08 17.92
N THR A 100 14.08 -8.77 17.10
CA THR A 100 15.15 -8.14 16.32
C THR A 100 14.54 -7.24 15.24
N VAL A 101 14.97 -5.98 15.22
CA VAL A 101 14.55 -4.99 14.22
C VAL A 101 15.75 -4.54 13.39
N SER A 102 15.50 -4.26 12.11
CA SER A 102 16.52 -3.70 11.21
C SER A 102 16.50 -2.18 11.28
N GLY A 103 17.58 -1.60 11.79
CA GLY A 103 17.80 -0.16 11.79
C GLY A 103 18.36 0.34 10.46
N TRP A 104 18.02 1.58 10.13
CA TRP A 104 18.58 2.34 9.02
C TRP A 104 19.47 3.46 9.56
N MET A 105 20.74 3.47 9.17
CA MET A 105 21.69 4.51 9.59
C MET A 105 21.49 5.76 8.74
N ASN A 106 20.94 6.81 9.36
CA ASN A 106 20.78 8.12 8.73
C ASN A 106 22.05 8.96 8.83
N GLN A 107 22.88 8.70 9.84
CA GLN A 107 24.09 9.45 10.14
C GLN A 107 25.03 8.60 10.99
N ASN A 108 26.32 8.57 10.66
CA ASN A 108 27.37 7.88 11.43
C ASN A 108 28.64 8.73 11.64
N VAL A 109 28.54 10.02 11.32
CA VAL A 109 29.57 11.07 11.43
C VAL A 109 28.85 12.35 11.83
N LEU A 110 29.50 13.25 12.55
CA LEU A 110 28.85 14.48 13.01
C LEU A 110 28.44 15.37 11.82
N SER A 111 27.14 15.44 11.54
CA SER A 111 26.60 16.03 10.31
C SER A 111 25.19 16.60 10.53
N PRO A 112 25.04 17.68 11.32
CA PRO A 112 23.73 18.19 11.71
C PRO A 112 22.87 18.59 10.50
N LYS A 113 21.61 18.15 10.51
CA LYS A 113 20.56 18.48 9.54
C LYS A 113 19.69 19.59 10.11
N ILE A 114 19.69 20.74 9.48
CA ILE A 114 18.99 21.93 9.95
C ILE A 114 17.89 22.30 8.94
N LEU A 115 16.66 22.48 9.42
CA LEU A 115 15.55 22.93 8.60
C LEU A 115 15.35 24.44 8.75
N LEU A 116 15.49 25.19 7.67
CA LEU A 116 15.09 26.59 7.60
C LEU A 116 13.67 26.69 7.01
N LEU A 117 12.69 26.93 7.88
CA LEU A 117 11.34 27.33 7.51
C LEU A 117 11.30 28.84 7.29
N TYR A 118 10.50 29.28 6.31
CA TYR A 118 10.17 30.69 6.16
C TYR A 118 8.73 30.90 5.71
N ASP A 119 8.08 31.93 6.26
CA ASP A 119 6.77 32.38 5.79
C ASP A 119 6.92 33.07 4.41
N THR A 120 5.92 32.86 3.56
CA THR A 120 5.82 33.44 2.21
C THR A 120 4.71 34.48 2.10
N SER A 121 4.11 34.88 3.22
CA SER A 121 3.12 35.95 3.31
C SER A 121 3.64 37.28 2.77
N ALA A 122 2.72 38.11 2.28
CA ALA A 122 3.07 39.41 1.68
C ALA A 122 3.65 40.40 2.70
N SER A 123 3.48 40.14 3.99
CA SER A 123 4.01 40.95 5.09
C SER A 123 5.48 40.65 5.41
N MET A 124 6.05 39.54 4.92
CA MET A 124 7.45 39.20 5.12
C MET A 124 8.41 40.22 4.47
N PRO A 125 9.53 40.58 5.14
CA PRO A 125 10.55 41.45 4.55
C PRO A 125 11.16 40.85 3.27
N GLY A 126 11.54 41.73 2.33
CA GLY A 126 12.11 41.30 1.04
C GLY A 126 13.42 40.53 1.18
N GLU A 127 14.14 40.74 2.28
CA GLU A 127 15.37 40.06 2.69
C GLU A 127 15.14 38.56 2.95
N TYR A 128 13.93 38.18 3.39
CA TYR A 128 13.54 36.79 3.65
C TYR A 128 12.62 36.22 2.56
N ALA A 129 12.56 36.86 1.39
CA ALA A 129 11.71 36.44 0.28
C ALA A 129 12.51 36.09 -1.00
N GLY A 130 11.91 35.24 -1.84
CA GLY A 130 12.38 34.98 -3.21
C GLY A 130 13.83 34.50 -3.30
N LYS A 131 14.71 35.31 -3.92
CA LYS A 131 16.14 34.97 -4.06
C LYS A 131 16.95 35.26 -2.79
N GLN A 132 16.50 36.18 -1.95
CA GLN A 132 17.27 36.62 -0.78
C GLN A 132 17.28 35.57 0.34
N ILE A 133 16.17 34.87 0.56
CA ILE A 133 16.15 33.74 1.50
C ILE A 133 17.11 32.61 1.09
N LYS A 134 17.31 32.41 -0.22
CA LYS A 134 18.29 31.42 -0.72
C LYS A 134 19.73 31.87 -0.47
N LEU A 135 19.98 33.17 -0.53
CA LEU A 135 21.28 33.75 -0.17
C LEU A 135 21.52 33.62 1.34
N PHE A 136 20.52 33.94 2.16
CA PHE A 136 20.55 33.75 3.61
C PHE A 136 20.81 32.28 3.99
N LEU A 137 20.11 31.33 3.35
CA LEU A 137 20.35 29.89 3.50
C LEU A 137 21.82 29.54 3.22
N LYS A 138 22.35 29.97 2.07
CA LYS A 138 23.73 29.68 1.66
C LYS A 138 24.76 30.25 2.64
N ASN A 139 24.54 31.47 3.13
CA ASN A 139 25.43 32.12 4.08
C ASN A 139 25.37 31.45 5.46
N THR A 140 24.16 31.07 5.90
CA THR A 140 23.94 30.32 7.15
C THR A 140 24.62 28.96 7.08
N GLU A 141 24.42 28.21 5.99
CA GLU A 141 25.09 26.93 5.76
C GLU A 141 26.62 27.08 5.72
N GLY A 142 27.13 28.14 5.07
CA GLY A 142 28.55 28.45 5.03
C GLY A 142 29.17 28.70 6.41
N ALA A 143 28.46 29.46 7.27
CA ALA A 143 28.91 29.73 8.64
C ALA A 143 28.91 28.46 9.50
N ILE A 144 27.84 27.66 9.44
CA ILE A 144 27.72 26.41 10.23
C ILE A 144 28.76 25.38 9.79
N LYS A 145 29.10 25.32 8.49
CA LYS A 145 30.13 24.42 7.97
C LYS A 145 31.55 24.71 8.47
N VAL A 146 31.79 25.87 9.07
CA VAL A 146 33.07 26.16 9.74
C VAL A 146 33.27 25.25 10.96
N ALA A 147 32.23 25.08 11.77
CA ALA A 147 32.25 24.20 12.95
C ALA A 147 31.88 22.75 12.59
N TYR A 148 30.95 22.57 11.64
CA TYR A 148 30.41 21.27 11.25
C TYR A 148 30.51 21.07 9.72
N PRO A 149 31.68 20.65 9.18
CA PRO A 149 31.93 20.62 7.74
C PRO A 149 30.91 19.84 6.89
N LYS A 150 30.24 18.86 7.50
CA LYS A 150 29.23 18.00 6.85
C LYS A 150 27.78 18.47 7.06
N ALA A 151 27.55 19.55 7.80
CA ALA A 151 26.21 20.07 8.07
C ALA A 151 25.41 20.35 6.79
N LYS A 152 24.10 20.11 6.84
CA LYS A 152 23.17 20.35 5.73
C LYS A 152 22.04 21.26 6.20
N VAL A 153 21.80 22.35 5.49
CA VAL A 153 20.66 23.24 5.75
C VAL A 153 19.64 23.10 4.63
N ILE A 154 18.40 22.76 4.98
CA ILE A 154 17.30 22.50 4.04
C ILE A 154 16.32 23.67 4.12
N LEU A 155 15.87 24.19 2.98
CA LEU A 155 14.91 25.28 2.94
C LEU A 155 13.49 24.77 2.65
N GLN A 156 12.51 25.21 3.43
CA GLN A 156 11.11 24.86 3.23
C GLN A 156 10.19 26.09 3.40
N GLN A 157 9.25 26.23 2.47
CA GLN A 157 8.24 27.30 2.47
C GLN A 157 7.08 26.96 3.39
N THR A 158 6.53 28.00 4.03
CA THR A 158 5.32 27.95 4.84
C THR A 158 4.39 29.11 4.45
N GLY A 159 3.11 29.02 4.83
CA GLY A 159 2.23 30.19 4.90
C GLY A 159 2.09 30.64 6.35
N SER A 160 1.23 31.63 6.59
CA SER A 160 0.94 32.17 7.92
C SER A 160 0.07 31.24 8.77
N ASN A 161 0.55 30.02 9.02
CA ASN A 161 -0.05 28.97 9.85
C ASN A 161 1.06 28.35 10.72
N ILE A 162 1.52 29.12 11.70
CA ILE A 162 2.72 28.87 12.50
C ILE A 162 2.58 27.55 13.27
N TYR A 163 1.45 27.29 13.92
CA TYR A 163 1.27 26.08 14.72
C TYR A 163 1.32 24.82 13.84
N THR A 164 0.63 24.83 12.72
CA THR A 164 0.59 23.74 11.75
C THR A 164 1.95 23.52 11.09
N ALA A 165 2.63 24.59 10.70
CA ALA A 165 3.94 24.50 10.06
C ALA A 165 5.00 23.96 11.01
N LEU A 166 5.05 24.47 12.24
CA LEU A 166 5.97 23.96 13.26
C LEU A 166 5.64 22.52 13.64
N LEU A 167 4.36 22.17 13.78
CA LEU A 167 3.92 20.80 14.07
C LEU A 167 4.43 19.80 13.02
N LYS A 168 4.33 20.16 11.74
CA LYS A 168 4.86 19.34 10.64
C LYS A 168 6.39 19.23 10.72
N ALA A 169 7.07 20.35 10.96
CA ALA A 169 8.52 20.38 11.06
C ALA A 169 9.07 19.57 12.25
N LYS A 170 8.38 19.62 13.40
CA LYS A 170 8.72 18.84 14.61
C LYS A 170 8.67 17.33 14.39
N GLN A 171 8.00 16.87 13.34
CA GLN A 171 7.88 15.46 12.97
C GLN A 171 8.88 15.04 11.86
N LEU A 172 9.76 15.94 11.40
CA LEU A 172 10.78 15.64 10.40
C LEU A 172 12.06 15.07 11.06
N ASP A 173 12.84 14.33 10.27
CA ASP A 173 14.17 13.86 10.69
C ASP A 173 15.23 14.95 10.50
N VAL A 174 15.18 15.95 11.38
CA VAL A 174 16.13 17.07 11.45
C VAL A 174 16.60 17.25 12.89
N ASP A 175 17.73 17.91 13.09
CA ASP A 175 18.31 18.12 14.42
C ASP A 175 17.98 19.50 15.00
N LEU A 176 17.62 20.45 14.13
CA LEU A 176 17.27 21.83 14.51
C LEU A 176 16.33 22.44 13.48
N ILE A 177 15.35 23.21 13.97
CA ILE A 177 14.45 23.99 13.14
C ILE A 177 14.77 25.47 13.34
N LEU A 178 15.04 26.19 12.25
CA LEU A 178 15.11 27.64 12.18
C LEU A 178 13.82 28.11 11.51
N TYR A 179 13.03 28.97 12.13
CA TYR A 179 11.77 29.46 11.56
C TYR A 179 11.77 30.98 11.40
N ALA A 180 11.97 31.46 10.18
CA ALA A 180 11.78 32.86 9.81
C ALA A 180 10.29 33.20 9.62
N THR A 181 9.77 34.04 10.50
CA THR A 181 8.39 34.53 10.45
C THR A 181 8.32 35.94 11.01
N ASP A 182 7.37 36.73 10.53
CA ASP A 182 7.03 38.04 11.05
C ASP A 182 5.92 38.00 12.11
N GLY A 183 5.49 36.79 12.50
CA GLY A 183 4.47 36.55 13.50
C GLY A 183 3.04 36.61 12.99
N ASP A 184 2.79 36.73 11.67
CA ASP A 184 1.43 36.61 11.14
C ASP A 184 0.93 35.16 11.25
N ASN A 185 -0.25 34.95 11.83
CA ASN A 185 -0.79 33.63 12.11
C ASN A 185 -2.31 33.52 11.89
N ASN A 186 -2.71 32.57 11.06
CA ASN A 186 -4.10 32.27 10.69
C ASN A 186 -4.60 30.93 11.24
N ASP A 187 -3.81 30.23 12.04
CA ASP A 187 -4.22 28.99 12.69
C ASP A 187 -4.27 29.11 14.23
N LEU A 188 -4.83 28.09 14.88
CA LEU A 188 -5.01 28.05 16.32
C LEU A 188 -4.17 26.94 16.93
N PHE A 189 -3.68 27.18 18.14
CA PHE A 189 -3.02 26.15 18.93
C PHE A 189 -4.03 25.07 19.33
N ASP A 190 -3.64 23.82 19.12
CA ASP A 190 -4.38 22.66 19.57
C ASP A 190 -3.56 21.96 20.68
N PRO A 191 -4.00 22.05 21.95
CA PRO A 191 -3.30 21.45 23.08
C PRO A 191 -3.12 19.93 22.98
N SER A 192 -3.88 19.24 22.12
CA SER A 192 -3.70 17.81 21.91
C SER A 192 -2.34 17.47 21.27
N TYR A 193 -1.66 18.46 20.66
CA TYR A 193 -0.32 18.28 20.06
C TYR A 193 0.85 18.71 20.94
N THR A 194 0.62 19.17 22.17
CA THR A 194 1.71 19.55 23.10
C THR A 194 2.82 18.50 23.20
N PRO A 195 2.53 17.19 23.32
CA PRO A 195 3.58 16.17 23.37
C PRO A 195 4.49 16.16 22.14
N ILE A 196 3.98 16.55 20.97
CA ILE A 196 4.73 16.57 19.69
C ILE A 196 5.67 17.78 19.65
N TYR A 197 5.20 18.94 20.11
CA TYR A 197 6.04 20.15 20.18
C TYR A 197 7.21 19.98 21.15
N GLU A 198 6.97 19.30 22.28
CA GLU A 198 7.98 19.00 23.30
C GLU A 198 8.97 17.92 22.85
N ALA A 199 8.50 16.85 22.20
CA ALA A 199 9.37 15.73 21.79
C ALA A 199 10.16 16.00 20.51
N GLY A 200 9.68 16.87 19.61
CA GLY A 200 10.33 17.13 18.33
C GLY A 200 11.61 17.99 18.43
N PRO A 201 12.37 18.14 17.33
CA PRO A 201 13.64 18.88 17.31
C PRO A 201 13.52 20.31 17.88
N PRO A 202 14.56 20.84 18.54
CA PRO A 202 14.54 22.21 19.05
C PRO A 202 14.26 23.21 17.93
N ALA A 203 13.58 24.31 18.27
CA ALA A 203 13.20 25.36 17.34
C ALA A 203 13.76 26.72 17.75
N ILE A 204 14.34 27.43 16.79
CA ILE A 204 14.78 28.83 16.90
C ILE A 204 13.90 29.66 15.98
N PHE A 205 13.12 30.56 16.55
CA PHE A 205 12.31 31.51 15.80
C PHE A 205 13.16 32.74 15.47
N LEU A 206 13.26 33.02 14.18
CA LEU A 206 13.93 34.19 13.63
C LEU A 206 12.85 35.28 13.48
N ASN A 207 12.80 36.19 14.45
CA ASN A 207 11.82 37.28 14.48
C ASN A 207 12.24 38.37 13.47
N VAL A 208 11.74 38.26 12.24
CA VAL A 208 12.17 39.15 11.12
C VAL A 208 11.53 40.53 11.17
N LYS A 209 10.50 40.70 12.01
CA LYS A 209 9.88 42.00 12.29
C LYS A 209 9.52 42.04 13.77
N PRO A 210 10.15 42.91 14.59
CA PRO A 210 9.78 43.06 16.00
C PRO A 210 8.33 43.57 16.10
N GLN A 211 7.38 42.64 16.17
CA GLN A 211 5.96 42.85 16.36
C GLN A 211 5.58 42.45 17.79
N GLY A 212 4.47 43.02 18.28
CA GLY A 212 3.96 42.86 19.65
C GLY A 212 3.47 41.47 20.03
N THR A 213 2.46 41.40 20.91
CA THR A 213 2.01 40.26 21.76
C THR A 213 1.92 38.84 21.15
N ILE A 214 2.04 38.63 19.84
CA ILE A 214 1.94 37.30 19.22
C ILE A 214 3.05 36.34 19.66
N TYR A 215 4.31 36.78 19.74
CA TYR A 215 5.40 35.96 20.28
C TYR A 215 5.21 35.64 21.76
N GLN A 216 4.47 36.48 22.49
CA GLN A 216 4.04 36.16 23.84
C GLN A 216 3.05 34.99 23.85
N TYR A 217 2.01 35.03 23.00
CA TYR A 217 1.07 33.92 22.86
C TYR A 217 1.71 32.62 22.35
N LEU A 218 2.72 32.70 21.48
CA LEU A 218 3.49 31.53 21.05
C LEU A 218 4.25 30.92 22.22
N ARG A 219 4.93 31.74 23.05
CA ARG A 219 5.65 31.29 24.25
C ARG A 219 4.76 30.66 25.30
N ASP A 220 3.52 31.13 25.41
CA ASP A 220 2.55 30.56 26.35
C ASP A 220 2.13 29.13 25.95
N ASN A 221 2.29 28.75 24.67
CA ASN A 221 1.84 27.48 24.12
C ASN A 221 2.99 26.51 23.74
N MET A 222 4.21 27.00 23.47
CA MET A 222 5.32 26.20 22.94
C MET A 222 6.68 26.69 23.42
N ASP A 223 7.63 25.77 23.60
CA ASP A 223 9.03 26.10 23.91
C ASP A 223 9.86 26.32 22.63
N PHE A 224 10.56 27.46 22.58
CA PHE A 224 11.46 27.83 21.50
C PHE A 224 12.41 28.95 21.91
N ILE A 225 13.54 29.06 21.20
CA ILE A 225 14.47 30.18 21.34
C ILE A 225 14.06 31.26 20.35
N GLU A 226 13.85 32.50 20.81
CA GLU A 226 13.61 33.63 19.91
C GLU A 226 14.90 34.43 19.72
N ILE A 227 15.23 34.77 18.46
CA ILE A 227 16.28 35.74 18.14
C ILE A 227 15.76 36.80 17.19
N ALA A 228 16.22 38.04 17.37
CA ALA A 228 15.94 39.14 16.46
C ALA A 228 16.60 38.85 15.10
N ALA A 229 15.84 39.03 14.02
CA ALA A 229 16.24 38.71 12.66
C ALA A 229 15.97 39.85 11.67
N ASP A 230 16.03 41.09 12.15
CA ASP A 230 15.97 42.31 11.34
C ASP A 230 17.28 42.55 10.56
N ASN A 231 18.39 41.96 11.00
CA ASN A 231 19.69 41.98 10.32
C ASN A 231 20.25 40.57 10.11
N GLN A 232 20.37 40.14 8.86
CA GLN A 232 20.79 38.79 8.50
C GLN A 232 22.20 38.41 8.97
N GLU A 233 23.17 39.33 8.94
CA GLU A 233 24.56 39.03 9.35
C GLU A 233 24.65 38.81 10.87
N LEU A 234 23.97 39.66 11.64
CA LEU A 234 23.87 39.49 13.10
C LEU A 234 23.10 38.21 13.45
N THR A 235 22.04 37.91 12.69
CA THR A 235 21.24 36.69 12.86
C THR A 235 22.11 35.44 12.67
N ILE A 236 22.90 35.37 11.59
CA ILE A 236 23.79 34.22 11.32
C ILE A 236 24.81 34.05 12.45
N THR A 237 25.35 35.15 12.98
CA THR A 237 26.29 35.12 14.10
C THR A 237 25.65 34.52 15.36
N GLU A 238 24.44 34.97 15.72
CA GLU A 238 23.75 34.46 16.91
C GLU A 238 23.29 33.01 16.72
N ILE A 239 22.81 32.63 15.52
CA ILE A 239 22.52 31.23 15.16
C ILE A 239 23.74 30.35 15.41
N THR A 240 24.91 30.75 14.91
CA THR A 240 26.15 29.96 15.04
C THR A 240 26.53 29.80 16.51
N LYS A 241 26.46 30.86 17.30
CA LYS A 241 26.73 30.84 18.75
C LYS A 241 25.77 29.91 19.52
N ILE A 242 24.48 29.91 19.17
CA ILE A 242 23.51 28.99 19.77
C ILE A 242 23.83 27.55 19.39
N ILE A 243 24.11 27.31 18.10
CA ILE A 243 24.46 26.00 17.54
C ILE A 243 25.71 25.42 18.21
N ASP A 244 26.74 26.22 18.47
CA ASP A 244 27.96 25.79 19.18
C ASP A 244 27.67 25.29 20.61
N GLY A 245 26.58 25.76 21.22
CA GLY A 245 26.12 25.30 22.53
C GLY A 245 25.24 24.03 22.48
N LEU A 246 24.79 23.61 21.29
CA LEU A 246 23.94 22.43 21.12
C LEU A 246 24.78 21.16 20.98
N LYS A 247 24.25 20.05 21.52
CA LYS A 247 24.81 18.72 21.30
C LYS A 247 24.07 18.05 20.17
N PHE A 248 24.76 17.87 19.04
CA PHE A 248 24.23 17.12 17.92
C PHE A 248 24.58 15.63 18.03
N PRO A 249 23.65 14.72 17.67
CA PRO A 249 23.94 13.30 17.66
C PRO A 249 24.96 12.99 16.56
N THR A 250 25.90 12.08 16.83
CA THR A 250 26.84 11.59 15.81
C THR A 250 26.26 10.40 15.05
N TYR A 251 25.60 9.48 15.75
CA TYR A 251 24.91 8.35 15.16
C TYR A 251 23.41 8.52 15.29
N VAL A 252 22.72 8.56 14.15
CA VAL A 252 21.26 8.57 14.09
C VAL A 252 20.82 7.35 13.33
N VAL A 253 20.10 6.46 14.02
CA VAL A 253 19.51 5.25 13.46
C VAL A 253 17.99 5.38 13.54
N THR A 254 17.27 5.04 12.48
CA THR A 254 15.81 4.93 12.52
C THR A 254 15.36 3.52 12.25
N TYR A 255 14.31 3.06 12.91
CA TYR A 255 13.68 1.77 12.64
C TYR A 255 12.15 1.89 12.76
N SER A 256 11.44 0.86 12.32
CA SER A 256 9.99 0.74 12.47
C SER A 256 9.67 -0.23 13.61
N ALA A 257 8.92 0.23 14.62
CA ALA A 257 8.47 -0.55 15.75
C ALA A 257 7.12 -1.24 15.48
N PHE A 258 6.80 -2.26 16.28
CA PHE A 258 5.53 -2.98 16.26
C PHE A 258 4.78 -2.78 17.58
N GLY A 259 3.47 -2.54 17.54
CA GLY A 259 2.66 -2.40 18.75
C GLY A 259 2.59 -0.95 19.27
N GLU A 260 1.89 -0.08 18.54
CA GLU A 260 1.79 1.36 18.84
C GLU A 260 1.39 1.71 20.29
N LYS A 261 0.54 0.88 20.91
CA LYS A 261 0.00 1.15 22.25
C LYS A 261 0.88 0.58 23.37
N ASP A 262 1.85 -0.24 23.02
CA ASP A 262 2.66 -0.96 23.98
C ASP A 262 3.72 -0.04 24.58
N ALA A 263 4.12 -0.34 25.82
CA ALA A 263 5.37 0.20 26.33
C ALA A 263 6.51 -0.55 25.65
N HIS A 264 7.52 0.18 25.20
CA HIS A 264 8.64 -0.39 24.46
C HIS A 264 9.91 -0.39 25.29
N ASN A 265 10.62 -1.52 25.24
CA ASN A 265 11.97 -1.67 25.74
C ASN A 265 12.90 -2.00 24.57
N VAL A 266 13.80 -1.06 24.25
CA VAL A 266 14.81 -1.20 23.21
C VAL A 266 16.13 -1.53 23.84
N GLU A 267 16.71 -2.67 23.46
CA GLU A 267 18.12 -2.94 23.72
C GLU A 267 18.90 -2.69 22.42
N VAL A 268 19.88 -1.78 22.49
CA VAL A 268 20.88 -1.61 21.44
C VAL A 268 22.19 -2.15 21.96
N LYS A 269 22.76 -3.12 21.26
CA LYS A 269 24.02 -3.76 21.60
C LYS A 269 25.02 -3.57 20.47
N ILE A 270 26.29 -3.38 20.84
CA ILE A 270 27.39 -3.40 19.87
C ILE A 270 27.91 -4.83 19.78
N LYS A 271 27.85 -5.41 18.58
CA LYS A 271 28.28 -6.78 18.31
C LYS A 271 29.73 -7.00 18.76
N ASP A 272 30.02 -8.21 19.20
CA ASP A 272 31.33 -8.63 19.71
C ASP A 272 31.87 -7.83 20.91
N THR A 273 30.98 -7.10 21.61
CA THR A 273 31.30 -6.42 22.86
C THR A 273 30.26 -6.70 23.94
N THR A 274 30.56 -6.27 25.17
CA THR A 274 29.61 -6.26 26.29
C THR A 274 28.82 -4.95 26.38
N HIS A 275 29.12 -3.97 25.52
CA HIS A 275 28.48 -2.65 25.56
C HIS A 275 27.06 -2.72 25.01
N LYS A 276 26.11 -2.28 25.84
CA LYS A 276 24.70 -2.21 25.50
C LYS A 276 24.03 -1.04 26.22
N VAL A 277 22.97 -0.53 25.62
CA VAL A 277 22.09 0.47 26.24
C VAL A 277 20.65 -0.05 26.16
N ASN A 278 19.93 0.14 27.26
CA ASN A 278 18.51 -0.17 27.36
C ASN A 278 17.73 1.14 27.45
N LEU A 279 16.78 1.31 26.55
CA LEU A 279 16.01 2.53 26.39
C LEU A 279 14.53 2.19 26.45
N ASN A 280 13.77 2.95 27.22
CA ASN A 280 12.33 2.77 27.34
C ASN A 280 11.62 3.95 26.70
N TYR A 281 10.55 3.66 25.96
CA TYR A 281 9.71 4.70 25.38
C TYR A 281 8.27 4.23 25.21
N LYS A 282 7.38 5.20 24.96
CA LYS A 282 6.01 4.95 24.51
C LYS A 282 5.72 5.90 23.36
N PHE A 283 5.01 5.43 22.33
CA PHE A 283 4.49 6.36 21.33
C PHE A 283 3.49 7.32 21.96
N PRO A 284 3.39 8.56 21.44
CA PRO A 284 2.27 9.44 21.75
C PRO A 284 0.95 8.73 21.43
N GLU A 285 -0.13 9.11 22.10
CA GLU A 285 -1.44 8.53 21.82
C GLU A 285 -1.82 8.75 20.33
N PRO A 286 -2.37 7.72 19.66
CA PRO A 286 -2.70 7.81 18.25
C PRO A 286 -3.66 8.98 17.97
N SER A 287 -3.32 9.79 16.97
CA SER A 287 -4.16 10.90 16.52
C SER A 287 -4.20 10.92 15.00
N ASP A 288 -5.37 11.24 14.42
CA ASP A 288 -5.54 11.45 12.97
C ASP A 288 -4.73 12.65 12.44
N HIS A 289 -4.03 13.36 13.32
CA HIS A 289 -3.23 14.53 13.01
C HIS A 289 -1.73 14.32 13.27
N LEU A 290 -1.35 13.25 13.99
CA LEU A 290 0.03 12.80 14.15
C LEU A 290 0.41 11.90 12.96
N LEU A 291 0.55 12.51 11.79
CA LEU A 291 0.76 11.79 10.54
C LEU A 291 2.24 11.49 10.26
N GLY A 292 3.16 12.26 10.83
CA GLY A 292 4.58 12.18 10.52
C GLY A 292 4.93 12.62 9.10
N ASN A 293 6.23 12.51 8.75
CA ASN A 293 6.64 12.58 7.36
C ASN A 293 6.31 11.26 6.67
N ARG A 294 5.28 11.21 5.82
CA ARG A 294 4.82 9.98 5.17
C ARG A 294 4.28 10.27 3.77
N MET A 295 4.30 9.25 2.92
CA MET A 295 3.58 9.31 1.65
C MET A 295 2.07 9.24 1.91
N VAL A 296 1.35 10.27 1.47
CA VAL A 296 -0.11 10.38 1.67
C VAL A 296 -0.92 10.07 0.41
N GLY A 297 -0.28 9.91 -0.74
CA GLY A 297 -0.96 9.53 -1.97
C GLY A 297 0.00 8.94 -3.01
N LEU A 298 -0.49 7.93 -3.72
CA LEU A 298 0.19 7.30 -4.84
C LEU A 298 -0.68 7.46 -6.09
N TYR A 299 -0.10 7.98 -7.17
CA TYR A 299 -0.83 8.37 -8.36
C TYR A 299 -0.23 7.75 -9.63
N LEU A 300 -1.11 7.41 -10.57
CA LEU A 300 -0.76 7.01 -11.92
C LEU A 300 -1.22 8.07 -12.91
N THR A 301 -0.34 8.46 -13.82
CA THR A 301 -0.67 9.33 -14.95
C THR A 301 -0.34 8.66 -16.27
N ILE A 302 -1.36 8.42 -17.09
CA ILE A 302 -1.22 7.84 -18.43
C ILE A 302 -1.35 8.96 -19.46
N LYS A 303 -0.25 9.22 -20.16
CA LYS A 303 -0.21 10.19 -21.27
C LYS A 303 -0.48 9.47 -22.59
N ARG A 304 -1.36 10.04 -23.40
CA ARG A 304 -1.69 9.54 -24.75
C ARG A 304 -1.45 10.64 -25.76
N LEU A 305 -0.95 10.29 -26.94
CA LEU A 305 -0.66 11.26 -27.98
C LEU A 305 -1.95 12.00 -28.41
N GLY A 306 -1.93 13.33 -28.39
CA GLY A 306 -3.06 14.17 -28.83
C GLY A 306 -4.32 14.11 -27.94
N LYS A 307 -4.23 13.54 -26.73
CA LYS A 307 -5.37 13.40 -25.80
C LYS A 307 -4.98 13.87 -24.40
N ASN A 308 -5.97 14.26 -23.61
CA ASN A 308 -5.74 14.64 -22.22
C ASN A 308 -5.20 13.45 -21.39
N PRO A 309 -4.22 13.68 -20.50
CA PRO A 309 -3.73 12.66 -19.60
C PRO A 309 -4.83 12.08 -18.72
N ILE A 310 -4.80 10.77 -18.53
CA ILE A 310 -5.66 10.10 -17.54
C ILE A 310 -4.89 10.06 -16.23
N LYS A 311 -5.51 10.54 -15.15
CA LYS A 311 -4.96 10.48 -13.79
C LYS A 311 -5.80 9.52 -12.94
N ARG A 312 -5.12 8.73 -12.11
CA ARG A 312 -5.73 7.78 -11.17
C ARG A 312 -5.02 7.80 -9.83
N VAL A 313 -5.79 7.69 -8.77
CA VAL A 313 -5.27 7.43 -7.42
C VAL A 313 -5.11 5.92 -7.26
N LEU A 314 -3.88 5.48 -7.12
CA LEU A 314 -3.57 4.10 -6.79
C LEU A 314 -3.90 3.85 -5.31
N ALA A 315 -3.54 4.79 -4.42
CA ALA A 315 -3.89 4.75 -3.00
C ALA A 315 -3.81 6.14 -2.35
N GLY A 316 -4.55 6.36 -1.25
CA GLY A 316 -4.47 7.56 -0.41
C GLY A 316 -5.26 8.76 -0.92
N TYR A 317 -4.70 9.94 -0.68
CA TYR A 317 -5.32 11.25 -0.92
C TYR A 317 -5.59 11.55 -2.41
N GLU A 318 -6.72 12.22 -2.73
CA GLU A 318 -7.04 12.71 -4.09
C GLU A 318 -7.06 14.25 -4.13
N PRO A 319 -5.99 14.90 -4.61
CA PRO A 319 -5.86 16.35 -4.55
C PRO A 319 -6.89 17.11 -5.41
N GLN A 320 -7.47 16.49 -6.44
CA GLN A 320 -8.38 17.17 -7.36
C GLN A 320 -9.81 17.28 -6.86
N ASN A 321 -10.16 16.63 -5.74
CA ASN A 321 -11.45 16.81 -5.08
C ASN A 321 -11.46 18.07 -4.19
N ASP A 322 -10.29 18.63 -3.89
CA ASP A 322 -10.07 19.69 -2.89
C ASP A 322 -9.73 21.06 -3.50
N PHE A 323 -10.02 21.27 -4.79
CA PHE A 323 -9.61 22.48 -5.52
C PHE A 323 -10.24 23.80 -5.02
N TYR A 324 -11.12 23.74 -4.01
CA TYR A 324 -11.78 24.90 -3.40
C TYR A 324 -11.63 24.90 -1.87
N ALA A 325 -10.46 25.34 -1.40
CA ALA A 325 -10.19 26.00 -0.11
C ALA A 325 -10.49 25.28 1.22
N ASN A 326 -11.05 24.07 1.25
CA ASN A 326 -11.08 23.25 2.46
C ASN A 326 -10.39 21.92 2.16
N PRO A 327 -9.08 21.78 2.44
CA PRO A 327 -8.41 20.51 2.21
C PRO A 327 -9.15 19.46 3.05
N THR A 328 -9.54 18.35 2.42
CA THR A 328 -9.88 17.15 3.15
C THR A 328 -8.70 16.90 4.06
N GLN A 329 -8.94 16.91 5.37
CA GLN A 329 -7.88 16.74 6.34
C GLN A 329 -7.17 15.43 6.02
N LEU A 330 -5.85 15.49 5.79
CA LEU A 330 -5.06 14.28 5.59
C LEU A 330 -5.30 13.39 6.82
N THR A 331 -5.60 12.12 6.57
CA THR A 331 -5.90 11.16 7.64
C THR A 331 -4.87 10.06 7.65
N ARG A 332 -4.72 9.41 8.80
CA ARG A 332 -3.85 8.24 8.92
C ARG A 332 -4.28 7.11 7.99
N LYS A 333 -5.58 6.93 7.79
CA LYS A 333 -6.12 5.95 6.83
C LYS A 333 -5.54 6.11 5.42
N MET A 334 -5.40 7.36 4.94
CA MET A 334 -4.82 7.61 3.61
C MET A 334 -3.34 7.19 3.52
N ILE A 335 -2.59 7.33 4.61
CA ILE A 335 -1.19 6.90 4.71
C ILE A 335 -1.11 5.38 4.73
N ASP A 336 -1.94 4.74 5.55
CA ASP A 336 -2.00 3.29 5.67
C ASP A 336 -2.33 2.65 4.31
N GLU A 337 -3.31 3.19 3.57
CA GLU A 337 -3.62 2.75 2.20
C GLU A 337 -2.41 2.83 1.26
N VAL A 338 -1.61 3.89 1.36
CA VAL A 338 -0.39 4.03 0.52
C VAL A 338 0.67 3.01 0.92
N HIS A 339 0.90 2.83 2.22
CA HIS A 339 1.87 1.84 2.71
C HIS A 339 1.47 0.41 2.33
N GLU A 340 0.18 0.06 2.43
CA GLU A 340 -0.35 -1.21 1.94
C GLU A 340 -0.13 -1.36 0.44
N MET A 341 -0.43 -0.32 -0.35
CA MET A 341 -0.24 -0.37 -1.80
C MET A 341 1.23 -0.52 -2.22
N LEU A 342 2.19 -0.02 -1.43
CA LEU A 342 3.63 -0.21 -1.66
C LEU A 342 4.10 -1.65 -1.40
N LEU A 343 3.38 -2.40 -0.56
CA LEU A 343 3.56 -3.85 -0.38
C LEU A 343 2.78 -4.65 -1.43
N GLY A 344 1.79 -4.02 -2.06
CA GLY A 344 0.95 -4.57 -3.10
C GLY A 344 1.49 -4.37 -4.51
N GLY A 345 0.56 -4.28 -5.47
CA GLY A 345 0.90 -4.10 -6.87
C GLY A 345 -0.26 -3.63 -7.73
N ALA A 346 0.07 -3.00 -8.86
CA ALA A 346 -0.88 -2.61 -9.88
C ALA A 346 -0.46 -3.20 -11.23
N VAL A 347 -1.39 -3.88 -11.91
CA VAL A 347 -1.21 -4.40 -13.27
C VAL A 347 -2.08 -3.58 -14.21
N MET A 348 -1.46 -3.04 -15.26
CA MET A 348 -2.19 -2.42 -16.37
C MET A 348 -2.25 -3.39 -17.54
N ALA A 349 -3.45 -3.68 -18.02
CA ALA A 349 -3.64 -4.49 -19.22
C ALA A 349 -4.12 -3.62 -20.38
N PHE A 350 -3.63 -3.93 -21.58
CA PHE A 350 -3.94 -3.21 -22.81
C PHE A 350 -4.36 -4.20 -23.89
N GLU A 351 -5.62 -4.15 -24.30
CA GLU A 351 -6.18 -4.98 -25.36
C GLU A 351 -6.72 -4.11 -26.48
N ARG A 352 -6.59 -4.55 -27.74
CA ARG A 352 -7.22 -3.82 -28.86
C ARG A 352 -8.68 -4.25 -29.01
N GLU A 353 -8.88 -5.39 -29.68
CA GLU A 353 -10.14 -6.13 -29.59
C GLU A 353 -9.99 -7.20 -28.51
N ALA A 354 -11.11 -7.65 -27.93
CA ALA A 354 -11.03 -8.73 -26.94
C ALA A 354 -10.46 -9.99 -27.59
N PRO A 355 -9.38 -10.58 -27.04
CA PRO A 355 -8.92 -11.88 -27.52
C PRO A 355 -10.02 -12.93 -27.34
N THR A 356 -9.99 -13.96 -28.18
CA THR A 356 -10.88 -15.10 -27.97
C THR A 356 -10.56 -15.75 -26.63
N LEU A 357 -11.57 -16.38 -26.00
CA LEU A 357 -11.37 -17.10 -24.74
C LEU A 357 -10.23 -18.14 -24.82
N SER A 358 -10.02 -18.74 -26.00
CA SER A 358 -8.92 -19.67 -26.22
C SER A 358 -7.55 -18.99 -26.08
N ILE A 359 -7.37 -17.80 -26.65
CA ILE A 359 -6.11 -17.04 -26.55
C ILE A 359 -5.88 -16.62 -25.10
N GLN A 360 -6.91 -16.06 -24.44
CA GLN A 360 -6.83 -15.66 -23.03
C GLN A 360 -6.44 -16.83 -22.12
N LEU A 361 -7.04 -18.00 -22.33
CA LEU A 361 -6.72 -19.19 -21.55
C LEU A 361 -5.29 -19.69 -21.83
N THR A 362 -4.85 -19.68 -23.09
CA THR A 362 -3.49 -20.06 -23.45
C THR A 362 -2.45 -19.15 -22.79
N GLU A 363 -2.62 -17.82 -22.87
CA GLU A 363 -1.71 -16.86 -22.25
C GLU A 363 -1.69 -16.98 -20.72
N TYR A 364 -2.85 -17.21 -20.10
CA TYR A 364 -2.94 -17.46 -18.66
C TYR A 364 -2.20 -18.73 -18.26
N LEU A 365 -2.39 -19.84 -18.97
CA LEU A 365 -1.68 -21.11 -18.70
C LEU A 365 -0.18 -20.96 -18.91
N GLN A 366 0.26 -20.32 -20.00
CA GLN A 366 1.68 -20.06 -20.24
C GLN A 366 2.29 -19.19 -19.13
N THR A 367 1.53 -18.23 -18.59
CA THR A 367 1.95 -17.43 -17.43
C THR A 367 2.14 -18.28 -16.18
N LEU A 368 1.23 -19.22 -15.90
CA LEU A 368 1.42 -20.18 -14.80
C LEU A 368 2.66 -21.04 -15.03
N MET A 369 2.87 -21.52 -16.27
CA MET A 369 4.02 -22.34 -16.64
C MET A 369 5.36 -21.61 -16.51
N SER A 370 5.41 -20.27 -16.50
CA SER A 370 6.67 -19.55 -16.26
C SER A 370 7.24 -19.78 -14.85
N ASN A 371 6.42 -20.28 -13.93
CA ASN A 371 6.83 -20.63 -12.57
C ASN A 371 7.29 -22.08 -12.41
N GLN A 372 7.26 -22.88 -13.48
CA GLN A 372 7.54 -24.32 -13.43
C GLN A 372 8.94 -24.62 -12.85
N ASN A 373 9.99 -23.97 -13.37
CA ASN A 373 11.37 -24.33 -13.02
C ASN A 373 11.70 -24.16 -11.53
N TRP A 374 11.26 -23.05 -10.91
CA TRP A 374 11.51 -22.85 -9.49
C TRP A 374 10.62 -23.75 -8.62
N PHE A 375 9.38 -23.99 -9.07
CA PHE A 375 8.44 -24.83 -8.35
C PHE A 375 8.88 -26.29 -8.33
N GLU A 376 9.30 -26.84 -9.47
CA GLU A 376 9.82 -28.21 -9.57
C GLU A 376 11.09 -28.37 -8.71
N ALA A 377 12.05 -27.44 -8.81
CA ALA A 377 13.25 -27.46 -7.99
C ALA A 377 12.94 -27.42 -6.48
N TYR A 378 11.91 -26.66 -6.08
CA TYR A 378 11.44 -26.63 -4.69
C TYR A 378 10.83 -27.96 -4.26
N GLN A 379 9.97 -28.57 -5.10
CA GLN A 379 9.37 -29.89 -4.83
C GLN A 379 10.42 -31.00 -4.69
N GLU A 380 11.51 -30.91 -5.45
CA GLU A 380 12.65 -31.84 -5.38
C GLU A 380 13.59 -31.57 -4.18
N GLY A 381 13.32 -30.56 -3.36
CA GLY A 381 14.13 -30.17 -2.21
C GLY A 381 15.42 -29.41 -2.57
N ASN A 382 15.59 -29.00 -3.82
CA ASN A 382 16.74 -28.22 -4.29
C ASN A 382 16.49 -26.71 -4.11
N ILE A 383 16.55 -26.26 -2.85
CA ILE A 383 16.27 -24.87 -2.47
C ILE A 383 17.17 -23.87 -3.17
N LYS A 384 18.46 -24.21 -3.39
CA LYS A 384 19.41 -23.31 -4.05
C LYS A 384 18.97 -23.02 -5.49
N THR A 385 18.67 -24.07 -6.25
CA THR A 385 18.18 -23.91 -7.63
C THR A 385 16.80 -23.25 -7.66
N ALA A 386 15.91 -23.55 -6.71
CA ALA A 386 14.61 -22.88 -6.62
C ALA A 386 14.77 -21.36 -6.44
N VAL A 387 15.67 -20.91 -5.56
CA VAL A 387 15.97 -19.48 -5.35
C VAL A 387 16.61 -18.86 -6.60
N GLU A 388 17.55 -19.56 -7.25
CA GLU A 388 18.18 -19.11 -8.49
C GLU A 388 17.16 -18.93 -9.64
N GLU A 389 16.26 -19.89 -9.84
CA GLU A 389 15.21 -19.82 -10.86
C GLU A 389 14.14 -18.76 -10.51
N MET A 390 13.73 -18.67 -9.24
CA MET A 390 12.80 -17.63 -8.79
C MET A 390 13.38 -16.22 -8.99
N GLY A 391 14.70 -16.07 -8.81
CA GLY A 391 15.42 -14.83 -9.05
C GLY A 391 15.43 -14.36 -10.51
N LYS A 392 15.14 -15.25 -11.49
CA LYS A 392 14.96 -14.87 -12.90
C LYS A 392 13.61 -14.20 -13.17
N GLY A 393 12.68 -14.30 -12.22
CA GLY A 393 11.34 -13.75 -12.35
C GLY A 393 10.40 -14.64 -13.16
N GLY A 394 9.12 -14.24 -13.20
CA GLY A 394 8.07 -14.92 -13.95
C GLY A 394 7.01 -13.93 -14.43
N PHE A 395 6.10 -14.41 -15.27
CA PHE A 395 4.95 -13.63 -15.69
C PHE A 395 3.88 -13.61 -14.61
N SER A 396 3.04 -12.57 -14.64
CA SER A 396 1.90 -12.37 -13.76
C SER A 396 0.69 -11.95 -14.59
N TYR A 397 -0.34 -12.77 -14.55
CA TYR A 397 -1.61 -12.52 -15.21
C TYR A 397 -2.73 -12.58 -14.16
N PRO A 398 -3.25 -11.44 -13.69
CA PRO A 398 -4.33 -11.44 -12.73
C PRO A 398 -5.57 -12.16 -13.30
N PRO A 399 -6.08 -13.23 -12.65
CA PRO A 399 -7.15 -14.05 -13.20
C PRO A 399 -8.46 -13.27 -13.42
N ILE A 400 -8.66 -12.17 -12.68
CA ILE A 400 -9.81 -11.27 -12.85
C ILE A 400 -9.89 -10.67 -14.26
N LEU A 401 -8.77 -10.58 -14.98
CA LEU A 401 -8.73 -10.14 -16.37
C LEU A 401 -9.45 -11.11 -17.31
N LEU A 402 -9.48 -12.42 -17.00
CA LEU A 402 -10.21 -13.43 -17.79
C LEU A 402 -11.72 -13.17 -17.81
N SER A 403 -12.25 -12.55 -16.75
CA SER A 403 -13.66 -12.13 -16.69
C SER A 403 -13.82 -10.72 -17.24
N MET A 404 -13.03 -9.77 -16.75
CA MET A 404 -13.26 -8.35 -17.04
C MET A 404 -12.87 -7.91 -18.45
N LEU A 405 -11.95 -8.62 -19.13
CA LEU A 405 -11.55 -8.30 -20.51
C LEU A 405 -12.27 -9.16 -21.56
N GLN A 406 -13.37 -9.83 -21.22
CA GLN A 406 -14.16 -10.58 -22.19
C GLN A 406 -14.75 -9.68 -23.30
N PRO A 407 -14.99 -10.22 -24.51
CA PRO A 407 -15.70 -9.51 -25.56
C PRO A 407 -17.12 -9.12 -25.12
N ILE A 408 -17.59 -7.96 -25.59
CA ILE A 408 -19.01 -7.60 -25.46
C ILE A 408 -19.84 -8.62 -26.25
N GLN A 409 -20.91 -9.14 -25.63
CA GLN A 409 -21.74 -10.14 -26.30
C GLN A 409 -22.54 -9.51 -27.45
N LYS A 410 -22.66 -10.30 -28.53
CA LYS A 410 -23.37 -9.90 -29.76
C LYS A 410 -22.84 -8.56 -30.29
N ASN A 411 -21.53 -8.33 -30.23
CA ASN A 411 -20.88 -7.15 -30.80
C ASN A 411 -21.16 -7.02 -32.30
N VAL A 412 -21.30 -8.14 -33.01
CA VAL A 412 -21.80 -8.20 -34.39
C VAL A 412 -23.21 -8.79 -34.39
N THR A 413 -24.14 -8.10 -35.06
CA THR A 413 -25.51 -8.58 -35.32
C THR A 413 -25.86 -8.31 -36.78
N GLU A 414 -27.02 -8.80 -37.23
CA GLU A 414 -27.52 -8.42 -38.55
C GLU A 414 -27.74 -6.91 -38.69
N GLN A 415 -28.10 -6.21 -37.62
CA GLN A 415 -28.50 -4.80 -37.69
C GLN A 415 -27.38 -3.80 -37.34
N ALA A 416 -26.37 -4.24 -36.59
CA ALA A 416 -25.33 -3.34 -36.09
C ALA A 416 -24.01 -4.07 -35.78
N ILE A 417 -22.91 -3.33 -35.87
CA ILE A 417 -21.56 -3.76 -35.50
C ILE A 417 -20.99 -2.77 -34.48
N THR A 418 -20.65 -3.26 -33.29
CA THR A 418 -20.02 -2.49 -32.20
C THR A 418 -18.57 -2.94 -32.01
N TYR A 419 -17.64 -1.99 -32.01
CA TYR A 419 -16.21 -2.30 -31.92
C TYR A 419 -15.44 -1.21 -31.16
N PRO A 420 -14.33 -1.55 -30.47
CA PRO A 420 -13.46 -0.56 -29.86
C PRO A 420 -12.61 0.14 -30.93
N ASN A 421 -12.52 1.46 -30.87
CA ASN A 421 -11.65 2.23 -31.77
C ASN A 421 -10.28 2.53 -31.14
N GLY A 422 -10.18 2.41 -29.82
CA GLY A 422 -8.93 2.54 -29.06
C GLY A 422 -8.58 1.26 -28.32
N PHE A 423 -7.63 1.35 -27.40
CA PHE A 423 -7.27 0.22 -26.53
C PHE A 423 -8.28 0.10 -25.40
N ARG A 424 -8.81 -1.09 -25.17
CA ARG A 424 -9.45 -1.48 -23.92
C ARG A 424 -8.35 -1.61 -22.87
N SER A 425 -8.27 -0.62 -21.99
CA SER A 425 -7.25 -0.59 -20.95
C SER A 425 -7.89 -0.64 -19.58
N CYS A 426 -7.26 -1.34 -18.66
CA CYS A 426 -7.72 -1.42 -17.29
C CYS A 426 -6.56 -1.45 -16.30
N ILE A 427 -6.88 -1.23 -15.03
CA ILE A 427 -5.95 -1.35 -13.91
C ILE A 427 -6.54 -2.36 -12.93
N VAL A 428 -5.76 -3.38 -12.58
CA VAL A 428 -6.01 -4.25 -11.44
C VAL A 428 -5.07 -3.83 -10.33
N LYS A 429 -5.60 -3.54 -9.14
CA LYS A 429 -4.79 -3.25 -7.94
C LYS A 429 -5.03 -4.31 -6.89
N VAL A 430 -3.95 -4.74 -6.25
CA VAL A 430 -3.98 -5.58 -5.06
C VAL A 430 -3.29 -4.82 -3.94
N SER A 431 -4.02 -4.59 -2.85
CA SER A 431 -3.52 -3.92 -1.64
C SER A 431 -3.62 -4.90 -0.48
N PRO A 432 -2.49 -5.45 0.01
CA PRO A 432 -2.47 -6.34 1.17
C PRO A 432 -3.00 -5.64 2.42
N GLY A 433 -3.80 -6.35 3.21
CA GLY A 433 -4.42 -5.81 4.42
C GLY A 433 -3.51 -5.80 5.64
N PHE A 434 -2.36 -5.12 5.58
CA PHE A 434 -1.42 -5.09 6.71
C PHE A 434 -1.95 -4.24 7.88
N TYR A 435 -2.55 -3.08 7.60
CA TYR A 435 -3.15 -2.20 8.62
C TYR A 435 -4.67 -2.39 8.69
N ASN A 436 -5.31 -2.59 7.55
CA ASN A 436 -6.77 -2.76 7.41
C ASN A 436 -7.25 -4.21 7.63
N LYS A 437 -6.34 -5.17 7.93
CA LYS A 437 -6.60 -6.61 8.17
C LYS A 437 -7.23 -7.39 7.02
N GLU A 438 -7.57 -6.73 5.91
CA GLU A 438 -8.18 -7.33 4.74
C GLU A 438 -7.45 -6.94 3.47
N THR A 439 -7.04 -7.93 2.68
CA THR A 439 -6.53 -7.70 1.33
C THR A 439 -7.66 -7.27 0.42
N LYS A 440 -7.43 -6.17 -0.31
CA LYS A 440 -8.39 -5.59 -1.25
C LYS A 440 -7.91 -5.80 -2.68
N THR A 441 -8.81 -6.27 -3.54
CA THR A 441 -8.61 -6.25 -5.00
C THR A 441 -9.56 -5.25 -5.62
N SER A 442 -9.06 -4.41 -6.52
CA SER A 442 -9.87 -3.45 -7.25
C SER A 442 -9.57 -3.48 -8.75
N PHE A 443 -10.57 -3.12 -9.53
CA PHE A 443 -10.51 -3.05 -10.98
C PHE A 443 -11.05 -1.71 -11.47
N ASP A 444 -10.40 -1.15 -12.50
CA ASP A 444 -10.75 0.14 -13.11
C ASP A 444 -10.63 0.07 -14.64
N PHE A 445 -11.74 0.14 -15.36
CA PHE A 445 -11.74 0.42 -16.79
C PHE A 445 -11.34 1.86 -17.06
N LEU A 446 -10.31 2.01 -17.89
CA LEU A 446 -9.89 3.32 -18.36
C LEU A 446 -10.74 3.76 -19.55
N PRO A 447 -11.06 5.06 -19.67
CA PRO A 447 -11.81 5.61 -20.80
C PRO A 447 -10.91 5.74 -22.05
N THR A 448 -10.48 4.58 -22.57
CA THR A 448 -9.51 4.44 -23.67
C THR A 448 -10.05 3.59 -24.82
N SER A 449 -11.08 2.77 -24.59
CA SER A 449 -11.64 1.83 -25.58
C SER A 449 -12.32 2.54 -26.75
N GLU A 450 -12.93 3.71 -26.49
CA GLU A 450 -13.53 4.54 -27.52
C GLU A 450 -14.56 3.75 -28.38
N TYR A 451 -15.39 2.92 -27.74
CA TYR A 451 -16.38 2.08 -28.41
C TYR A 451 -17.30 2.90 -29.31
N GLN A 452 -17.64 2.33 -30.47
CA GLN A 452 -18.60 2.90 -31.41
C GLN A 452 -19.38 1.79 -32.11
N THR A 453 -20.58 2.15 -32.58
CA THR A 453 -21.46 1.25 -33.31
C THR A 453 -21.79 1.81 -34.68
N VAL A 454 -21.84 0.94 -35.69
CA VAL A 454 -22.36 1.23 -37.02
C VAL A 454 -23.63 0.39 -37.22
N CYS A 455 -24.78 1.06 -37.24
CA CYS A 455 -26.07 0.44 -37.55
C CYS A 455 -26.35 0.47 -39.06
N ARG A 456 -26.98 -0.58 -39.59
CA ARG A 456 -27.39 -0.65 -41.01
C ARG A 456 -28.35 0.45 -41.43
N SER A 457 -29.19 0.91 -40.51
CA SER A 457 -30.13 2.02 -40.72
C SER A 457 -29.45 3.38 -40.84
N GLY A 458 -28.15 3.48 -40.52
CA GLY A 458 -27.42 4.75 -40.43
C GLY A 458 -27.81 5.63 -39.24
N THR A 459 -28.74 5.18 -38.38
CA THR A 459 -29.26 5.88 -37.20
C THR A 459 -29.25 4.96 -35.99
N GLY A 460 -29.27 5.52 -34.77
CA GLY A 460 -29.28 4.73 -33.53
C GLY A 460 -27.90 4.24 -33.04
N ASN A 461 -26.80 4.67 -33.67
CA ASN A 461 -25.43 4.29 -33.28
C ASN A 461 -25.14 4.59 -31.80
N PHE A 462 -25.60 5.73 -31.30
CA PHE A 462 -25.42 6.16 -29.91
C PHE A 462 -26.11 5.19 -28.94
N GLU A 463 -27.40 4.91 -29.17
CA GLU A 463 -28.23 4.06 -28.31
C GLU A 463 -27.71 2.62 -28.29
N GLU A 464 -27.32 2.10 -29.45
CA GLU A 464 -26.78 0.74 -29.53
C GLU A 464 -25.40 0.67 -28.84
N THR A 465 -24.53 1.67 -28.98
CA THR A 465 -23.25 1.71 -28.24
C THR A 465 -23.48 1.77 -26.73
N LEU A 466 -24.41 2.61 -26.27
CA LEU A 466 -24.80 2.71 -24.87
C LEU A 466 -25.28 1.36 -24.32
N LYS A 467 -26.21 0.72 -25.03
CA LYS A 467 -26.75 -0.58 -24.66
C LYS A 467 -25.67 -1.67 -24.61
N LYS A 468 -24.74 -1.67 -25.56
CA LYS A 468 -23.67 -2.68 -25.66
C LYS A 468 -22.62 -2.49 -24.57
N THR A 469 -22.19 -1.27 -24.34
CA THR A 469 -21.17 -0.95 -23.31
C THR A 469 -21.71 -1.07 -21.89
N ALA A 470 -23.03 -0.93 -21.69
CA ALA A 470 -23.67 -1.22 -20.40
C ALA A 470 -23.48 -2.66 -19.90
N GLN A 471 -23.18 -3.61 -20.78
CA GLN A 471 -22.84 -4.97 -20.37
C GLN A 471 -21.58 -5.00 -19.48
N LEU A 472 -20.61 -4.12 -19.71
CA LEU A 472 -19.38 -4.04 -18.90
C LEU A 472 -19.69 -3.60 -17.48
N ALA A 473 -20.53 -2.58 -17.32
CA ALA A 473 -21.01 -2.11 -16.02
C ALA A 473 -21.82 -3.16 -15.24
N ILE A 474 -22.63 -3.97 -15.94
CA ILE A 474 -23.37 -5.07 -15.33
C ILE A 474 -22.39 -6.17 -14.88
N LEU A 475 -21.40 -6.49 -15.71
CA LEU A 475 -20.35 -7.44 -15.36
C LEU A 475 -19.55 -6.99 -14.13
N GLU A 476 -19.21 -5.69 -14.04
CA GLU A 476 -18.61 -5.11 -12.84
C GLU A 476 -19.48 -5.37 -11.60
N GLY A 477 -20.79 -5.11 -11.68
CA GLY A 477 -21.72 -5.38 -10.58
C GLY A 477 -21.95 -6.85 -10.24
N TYR A 478 -21.54 -7.77 -11.13
CA TYR A 478 -21.55 -9.20 -10.86
C TYR A 478 -20.25 -9.67 -10.19
N VAL A 479 -19.10 -9.12 -10.61
CA VAL A 479 -17.77 -9.51 -10.12
C VAL A 479 -17.42 -8.81 -8.80
N PHE A 480 -17.93 -7.60 -8.56
CA PHE A 480 -17.59 -6.78 -7.40
C PHE A 480 -18.82 -6.41 -6.58
N GLU A 481 -18.73 -6.63 -5.26
CA GLU A 481 -19.73 -6.21 -4.29
C GLU A 481 -19.91 -4.69 -4.25
N ASP A 482 -18.78 -3.97 -4.30
CA ASP A 482 -18.74 -2.51 -4.33
C ASP A 482 -18.42 -2.05 -5.76
N SER A 483 -19.44 -1.60 -6.47
CA SER A 483 -19.35 -1.08 -7.83
C SER A 483 -20.34 0.06 -8.02
N ALA A 484 -20.16 0.87 -9.07
CA ALA A 484 -21.15 1.90 -9.40
C ALA A 484 -22.53 1.30 -9.65
N TYR A 485 -22.60 0.08 -10.21
CA TYR A 485 -23.86 -0.64 -10.39
C TYR A 485 -24.53 -0.96 -9.05
N SER A 486 -23.81 -1.58 -8.10
CA SER A 486 -24.41 -1.95 -6.81
C SER A 486 -24.84 -0.75 -5.98
N GLN A 487 -24.10 0.36 -6.03
CA GLN A 487 -24.45 1.59 -5.32
C GLN A 487 -25.65 2.35 -5.94
N LEU A 488 -25.84 2.26 -7.26
CA LEU A 488 -26.92 2.97 -7.98
C LEU A 488 -28.14 2.10 -8.28
N LYS A 489 -28.07 0.79 -8.03
CA LYS A 489 -29.18 -0.14 -8.25
C LYS A 489 -30.42 0.34 -7.51
N GLU A 490 -31.56 0.34 -8.21
CA GLU A 490 -32.88 0.76 -7.69
C GLU A 490 -32.98 2.23 -7.25
N LYS A 491 -31.93 3.05 -7.47
CA LYS A 491 -31.97 4.48 -7.18
C LYS A 491 -32.59 5.24 -8.37
N PRO A 492 -33.48 6.21 -8.13
CA PRO A 492 -33.95 7.12 -9.18
C PRO A 492 -32.79 7.99 -9.67
N LEU A 493 -32.55 8.00 -10.98
CA LEU A 493 -31.42 8.69 -11.61
C LEU A 493 -31.85 9.98 -12.29
N LEU A 494 -30.99 10.99 -12.22
CA LEU A 494 -31.19 12.29 -12.87
C LEU A 494 -29.95 12.68 -13.68
N LEU A 495 -30.18 13.27 -14.84
CA LEU A 495 -29.11 13.74 -15.73
C LEU A 495 -28.56 15.08 -15.22
N ASN A 496 -27.24 15.22 -15.19
CA ASN A 496 -26.54 16.45 -14.76
C ASN A 496 -27.02 17.72 -15.46
N LYS A 497 -27.36 17.64 -16.76
CA LYS A 497 -27.92 18.79 -17.50
C LYS A 497 -29.27 19.28 -16.97
N ALA A 498 -30.05 18.42 -16.32
CA ALA A 498 -31.31 18.78 -15.67
C ALA A 498 -31.12 19.31 -14.24
N MET A 499 -29.93 19.16 -13.65
CA MET A 499 -29.60 19.56 -12.26
C MET A 499 -29.14 21.02 -12.15
N GLY A 500 -28.77 21.66 -13.27
CA GLY A 500 -28.06 22.93 -13.30
C GLY A 500 -28.71 24.13 -12.60
N HIS A 501 -30.01 24.04 -12.30
CA HIS A 501 -30.83 25.13 -11.77
C HIS A 501 -31.58 24.79 -10.48
N ASP A 502 -31.22 23.70 -9.81
CA ASP A 502 -31.95 23.19 -8.66
C ASP A 502 -31.22 23.51 -7.35
N GLU A 503 -31.93 24.11 -6.38
CA GLU A 503 -31.37 24.62 -5.11
C GLU A 503 -30.74 23.52 -4.27
N ARG A 504 -31.15 22.25 -4.46
CA ARG A 504 -30.55 21.08 -3.80
C ARG A 504 -29.07 20.90 -4.11
N PHE A 505 -28.59 21.50 -5.19
CA PHE A 505 -27.19 21.43 -5.64
C PHE A 505 -26.36 22.63 -5.20
N SER A 506 -26.89 23.49 -4.33
CA SER A 506 -26.15 24.63 -3.79
C SER A 506 -25.14 24.21 -2.71
N SER A 507 -24.11 25.04 -2.51
CA SER A 507 -23.11 24.83 -1.44
C SER A 507 -23.71 24.84 -0.04
N GLN A 508 -24.83 25.54 0.14
CA GLN A 508 -25.55 25.60 1.42
C GLN A 508 -26.21 24.27 1.78
N VAL A 509 -26.76 23.55 0.79
CA VAL A 509 -27.44 22.27 1.02
C VAL A 509 -26.44 21.10 1.07
N LEU A 510 -25.44 21.12 0.19
CA LEU A 510 -24.46 20.02 0.08
C LEU A 510 -23.29 20.12 1.06
N GLY A 511 -23.07 21.27 1.69
CA GLY A 511 -21.97 21.48 2.64
C GLY A 511 -20.61 21.09 2.04
N SER A 512 -19.87 20.21 2.74
CA SER A 512 -18.56 19.71 2.29
C SER A 512 -18.62 18.90 0.99
N ASP A 513 -19.74 18.23 0.70
CA ASP A 513 -19.89 17.41 -0.50
C ASP A 513 -20.10 18.24 -1.77
N TYR A 514 -20.36 19.55 -1.62
CA TYR A 514 -20.48 20.47 -2.75
C TYR A 514 -19.22 20.47 -3.63
N HIS A 515 -18.04 20.33 -3.04
CA HIS A 515 -16.79 20.33 -3.82
C HIS A 515 -16.69 19.13 -4.76
N TYR A 516 -17.13 17.97 -4.27
CA TYR A 516 -17.22 16.77 -5.08
C TYR A 516 -18.30 16.93 -6.17
N TYR A 517 -19.55 17.14 -5.77
CA TYR A 517 -20.67 17.17 -6.71
C TYR A 517 -20.62 18.35 -7.67
N GLY A 518 -20.21 19.53 -7.21
CA GLY A 518 -20.13 20.73 -8.05
C GLY A 518 -19.21 20.53 -9.25
N LYS A 519 -18.02 19.97 -9.04
CA LYS A 519 -17.11 19.61 -10.14
C LYS A 519 -17.74 18.57 -11.06
N GLN A 520 -18.44 17.58 -10.52
CA GLN A 520 -18.98 16.48 -11.33
C GLN A 520 -20.23 16.89 -12.12
N ILE A 521 -21.12 17.67 -11.55
CA ILE A 521 -22.38 18.08 -12.16
C ILE A 521 -22.15 19.20 -13.16
N PHE A 522 -21.42 20.25 -12.76
CA PHE A 522 -21.21 21.46 -13.57
C PHE A 522 -19.95 21.40 -14.46
N GLY A 523 -19.09 20.39 -14.27
CA GLY A 523 -17.86 20.23 -15.05
C GLY A 523 -18.06 19.53 -16.40
N GLY A 524 -18.04 20.31 -17.48
CA GLY A 524 -17.84 19.84 -18.85
C GLY A 524 -19.10 19.40 -19.63
N GLY A 525 -18.92 18.96 -20.87
CA GLY A 525 -20.00 18.58 -21.81
C GLY A 525 -20.42 17.11 -21.79
N ILE A 526 -20.03 16.36 -20.76
CA ILE A 526 -20.26 14.91 -20.65
C ILE A 526 -21.63 14.66 -20.01
N LEU A 527 -22.34 13.63 -20.47
CA LEU A 527 -23.61 13.21 -19.88
C LEU A 527 -23.32 12.36 -18.63
N LYS A 528 -23.89 12.75 -17.49
CA LYS A 528 -23.72 12.02 -16.23
C LYS A 528 -25.06 11.80 -15.54
N LEU A 529 -25.33 10.59 -15.07
CA LEU A 529 -26.54 10.25 -14.31
C LEU A 529 -26.16 9.99 -12.86
N PHE A 530 -26.76 10.75 -11.95
CA PHE A 530 -26.57 10.61 -10.51
C PHE A 530 -27.86 10.16 -9.84
N ASP A 531 -27.76 9.57 -8.65
CA ASP A 531 -28.89 9.43 -7.75
C ASP A 531 -29.52 10.80 -7.45
N THR A 532 -30.83 10.92 -7.63
CA THR A 532 -31.58 12.15 -7.37
C THR A 532 -31.48 12.63 -5.92
N SER A 533 -31.21 11.73 -4.97
CA SER A 533 -31.07 12.07 -3.55
C SER A 533 -29.65 12.51 -3.16
N LEU A 534 -28.67 12.29 -4.05
CA LEU A 534 -27.25 12.58 -3.82
C LEU A 534 -26.67 11.96 -2.54
N GLN A 535 -27.26 10.85 -2.08
CA GLN A 535 -26.71 10.08 -0.96
C GLN A 535 -25.54 9.20 -1.43
N VAL A 536 -25.46 8.95 -2.73
CA VAL A 536 -24.43 8.13 -3.36
C VAL A 536 -23.57 9.00 -4.27
N LYS A 537 -22.24 8.91 -4.09
CA LYS A 537 -21.25 9.66 -4.89
C LYS A 537 -20.91 9.00 -6.22
N SER A 538 -21.28 7.73 -6.40
CA SER A 538 -21.15 7.04 -7.69
C SER A 538 -22.10 7.61 -8.74
N PHE A 539 -21.72 7.50 -10.01
CA PHE A 539 -22.54 7.97 -11.13
C PHE A 539 -22.24 7.21 -12.43
N TRP A 540 -23.20 7.22 -13.34
CA TRP A 540 -22.97 6.77 -14.72
C TRP A 540 -22.41 7.90 -15.56
N LYS A 541 -21.38 7.62 -16.35
CA LYS A 541 -20.76 8.56 -17.28
C LYS A 541 -20.95 8.06 -18.71
N ILE A 542 -21.49 8.91 -19.58
CA ILE A 542 -21.77 8.58 -20.98
C ILE A 542 -21.04 9.56 -21.89
N ASP A 543 -20.29 9.04 -22.87
CA ASP A 543 -19.71 9.85 -23.93
C ASP A 543 -20.83 10.48 -24.78
N PRO A 544 -20.90 11.82 -24.89
CA PRO A 544 -22.03 12.49 -25.54
C PRO A 544 -22.09 12.29 -27.07
N ILE A 545 -21.01 11.82 -27.70
CA ILE A 545 -20.93 11.62 -29.15
C ILE A 545 -21.10 10.13 -29.47
N LYS A 546 -20.40 9.27 -28.74
CA LYS A 546 -20.32 7.84 -29.06
C LYS A 546 -21.35 7.00 -28.30
N GLY A 547 -21.80 7.46 -27.14
CA GLY A 547 -22.69 6.69 -26.27
C GLY A 547 -22.00 5.66 -25.37
N GLU A 548 -20.66 5.64 -25.35
CA GLU A 548 -19.90 4.73 -24.47
C GLU A 548 -20.17 5.03 -22.99
N LEU A 549 -20.59 4.00 -22.24
CA LEU A 549 -20.99 4.09 -20.83
C LEU A 549 -19.93 3.50 -19.90
N TYR A 550 -19.68 4.21 -18.80
CA TYR A 550 -18.89 3.74 -17.66
C TYR A 550 -19.64 3.99 -16.35
N GLY A 551 -19.57 3.04 -15.41
CA GLY A 551 -19.90 3.30 -14.01
C GLY A 551 -18.70 3.90 -13.31
N ILE A 552 -18.86 5.01 -12.59
CA ILE A 552 -17.76 5.70 -11.91
C ILE A 552 -18.01 5.71 -10.40
N LEU A 553 -17.05 5.19 -9.63
CA LEU A 553 -17.04 5.20 -8.17
C LEU A 553 -16.60 6.56 -7.60
N PRO A 554 -16.77 6.82 -6.29
CA PRO A 554 -16.44 8.11 -5.68
C PRO A 554 -14.98 8.52 -5.88
N ASN A 555 -14.07 7.55 -5.80
CA ASN A 555 -12.63 7.67 -6.04
C ASN A 555 -12.24 7.84 -7.54
N GLN A 556 -13.21 8.03 -8.44
CA GLN A 556 -13.05 8.22 -9.89
C GLN A 556 -12.60 6.98 -10.69
N THR A 557 -12.63 5.78 -10.10
CA THR A 557 -12.36 4.53 -10.83
C THR A 557 -13.62 4.01 -11.53
N GLY A 558 -13.45 3.42 -12.72
CA GLY A 558 -14.49 2.84 -13.55
C GLY A 558 -14.63 1.34 -13.38
N GLY A 559 -15.04 0.86 -12.21
CA GLY A 559 -15.12 -0.57 -11.95
C GLY A 559 -15.61 -0.88 -10.54
N GLY A 560 -14.93 -1.78 -9.85
CA GLY A 560 -15.35 -2.25 -8.54
C GLY A 560 -14.23 -2.71 -7.64
N THR A 561 -14.58 -2.96 -6.39
CA THR A 561 -13.69 -3.48 -5.37
C THR A 561 -14.31 -4.68 -4.66
N ARG A 562 -13.46 -5.62 -4.24
CA ARG A 562 -13.87 -6.80 -3.45
C ARG A 562 -12.93 -7.01 -2.28
N THR A 563 -13.49 -7.40 -1.14
CA THR A 563 -12.79 -7.66 0.11
C THR A 563 -12.38 -9.13 0.28
N THR A 564 -11.68 -9.42 1.38
CA THR A 564 -11.17 -10.74 1.77
C THR A 564 -12.29 -11.78 1.96
N TYR A 565 -13.45 -11.38 2.50
CA TYR A 565 -14.56 -12.31 2.75
C TYR A 565 -15.08 -12.98 1.46
N VAL A 566 -15.19 -12.20 0.37
CA VAL A 566 -15.63 -12.72 -0.94
C VAL A 566 -14.56 -13.61 -1.57
N GLN A 567 -13.27 -13.29 -1.41
CA GLN A 567 -12.19 -14.15 -1.91
C GLN A 567 -12.16 -15.51 -1.18
N LEU A 568 -12.44 -15.53 0.13
CA LEU A 568 -12.58 -16.75 0.92
C LEU A 568 -13.82 -17.57 0.53
N MET A 569 -14.94 -16.89 0.25
CA MET A 569 -16.14 -17.56 -0.30
C MET A 569 -15.93 -18.12 -1.71
N GLU A 570 -15.20 -17.42 -2.58
CA GLU A 570 -14.82 -17.94 -3.90
C GLU A 570 -13.93 -19.18 -3.77
N LEU A 571 -13.02 -19.19 -2.80
CA LEU A 571 -12.21 -20.35 -2.46
C LEU A 571 -13.07 -21.56 -2.05
N ASP A 572 -14.05 -21.37 -1.17
CA ASP A 572 -15.00 -22.43 -0.83
C ASP A 572 -15.83 -22.85 -2.06
N ASN A 573 -16.33 -21.91 -2.86
CA ASN A 573 -17.05 -22.21 -4.11
C ASN A 573 -16.20 -22.96 -5.13
N VAL A 574 -14.90 -22.69 -5.23
CA VAL A 574 -13.97 -23.46 -6.09
C VAL A 574 -13.81 -24.87 -5.53
N VAL A 575 -13.64 -25.02 -4.21
CA VAL A 575 -13.58 -26.33 -3.55
C VAL A 575 -14.89 -27.10 -3.78
N GLN A 576 -16.05 -26.46 -3.64
CA GLN A 576 -17.36 -27.07 -3.89
C GLN A 576 -17.57 -27.41 -5.37
N GLY A 577 -17.23 -26.49 -6.28
CA GLY A 577 -17.30 -26.74 -7.73
C GLY A 577 -16.39 -27.89 -8.15
N TYR A 578 -15.20 -28.00 -7.56
CA TYR A 578 -14.32 -29.14 -7.78
C TYR A 578 -14.92 -30.45 -7.24
N LYS A 579 -15.54 -30.42 -6.05
CA LYS A 579 -16.31 -31.55 -5.52
C LYS A 579 -17.48 -31.93 -6.42
N GLU A 580 -18.19 -30.97 -6.99
CA GLU A 580 -19.30 -31.19 -7.92
C GLU A 580 -18.82 -31.81 -9.23
N VAL A 581 -17.72 -31.32 -9.80
CA VAL A 581 -17.09 -31.91 -11.00
C VAL A 581 -16.64 -33.34 -10.72
N LEU A 582 -15.97 -33.60 -9.59
CA LEU A 582 -15.56 -34.95 -9.19
C LEU A 582 -16.78 -35.87 -8.97
N SER A 583 -17.86 -35.34 -8.40
CA SER A 583 -19.12 -36.07 -8.21
C SER A 583 -19.81 -36.38 -9.53
N ALA A 584 -19.84 -35.43 -10.46
CA ALA A 584 -20.40 -35.58 -11.81
C ALA A 584 -19.58 -36.51 -12.70
N MET A 585 -18.27 -36.64 -12.44
CA MET A 585 -17.40 -37.63 -13.07
C MET A 585 -17.63 -39.06 -12.55
N ASN A 586 -18.59 -39.29 -11.65
CA ASN A 586 -18.91 -40.59 -11.05
C ASN A 586 -17.71 -41.25 -10.32
N VAL A 587 -16.77 -40.45 -9.81
CA VAL A 587 -15.54 -40.95 -9.15
C VAL A 587 -15.81 -41.50 -7.74
N GLY A 588 -17.05 -41.39 -7.23
CA GLY A 588 -17.43 -41.84 -5.88
C GLY A 588 -18.52 -42.91 -5.78
N LEU A 589 -19.09 -43.39 -6.90
CA LEU A 589 -20.15 -44.41 -6.88
C LEU A 589 -19.98 -45.40 -8.04
N THR A 590 -19.44 -46.58 -7.70
CA THR A 590 -19.80 -47.89 -8.28
C THR A 590 -20.08 -47.90 -9.78
N VAL A 591 -19.04 -47.85 -10.61
CA VAL A 591 -19.09 -48.46 -11.95
C VAL A 591 -18.08 -49.60 -11.96
N THR A 592 -18.63 -50.81 -12.01
CA THR A 592 -17.98 -52.11 -11.96
C THR A 592 -16.85 -52.25 -13.00
N GLY A 593 -15.61 -52.50 -12.54
CA GLY A 593 -14.49 -52.92 -13.38
C GLY A 593 -13.13 -52.83 -12.70
N LEU A 594 -12.36 -53.92 -12.74
CA LEU A 594 -10.94 -53.98 -12.31
C LEU A 594 -10.12 -52.96 -13.12
N GLY A 595 -9.73 -51.84 -12.49
CA GLY A 595 -8.89 -50.80 -13.12
C GLY A 595 -8.99 -49.37 -12.56
N ASN A 596 -9.97 -49.06 -11.69
CA ASN A 596 -10.30 -47.67 -11.32
C ASN A 596 -9.80 -47.18 -9.94
N LEU A 597 -9.12 -48.01 -9.14
CA LEU A 597 -8.47 -47.59 -7.89
C LEU A 597 -7.55 -46.35 -8.06
N PRO A 598 -6.77 -46.21 -9.15
CA PRO A 598 -5.89 -45.06 -9.33
C PRO A 598 -6.66 -43.74 -9.49
N LEU A 599 -7.89 -43.75 -10.04
CA LEU A 599 -8.64 -42.53 -10.34
C LEU A 599 -9.32 -41.95 -9.09
N GLY A 600 -9.87 -42.80 -8.21
CA GLY A 600 -10.43 -42.38 -6.91
C GLY A 600 -9.36 -41.83 -5.98
N LEU A 601 -8.20 -42.51 -5.91
CA LEU A 601 -7.03 -42.04 -5.16
C LEU A 601 -6.54 -40.69 -5.71
N VAL A 602 -6.34 -40.56 -7.02
CA VAL A 602 -5.90 -39.31 -7.65
C VAL A 602 -6.90 -38.17 -7.41
N ALA A 603 -8.20 -38.43 -7.46
CA ALA A 603 -9.23 -37.42 -7.15
C ALA A 603 -9.19 -36.99 -5.68
N THR A 604 -9.01 -37.93 -4.74
CA THR A 604 -8.93 -37.67 -3.29
C THR A 604 -7.65 -36.90 -2.93
N TYR A 605 -6.52 -37.25 -3.54
CA TYR A 605 -5.30 -36.45 -3.48
C TYR A 605 -5.49 -35.06 -4.08
N SER A 606 -6.13 -34.96 -5.26
CA SER A 606 -6.36 -33.67 -5.93
C SER A 606 -7.25 -32.76 -5.08
N LEU A 607 -8.33 -33.27 -4.50
CA LEU A 607 -9.22 -32.51 -3.61
C LEU A 607 -8.49 -32.05 -2.35
N THR A 608 -7.63 -32.89 -1.78
CA THR A 608 -6.84 -32.52 -0.60
C THR A 608 -5.81 -31.45 -0.97
N LEU A 609 -5.12 -31.57 -2.10
CA LEU A 609 -4.25 -30.53 -2.60
C LEU A 609 -4.99 -29.20 -2.77
N VAL A 610 -6.19 -29.21 -3.38
CA VAL A 610 -7.03 -28.01 -3.50
C VAL A 610 -7.35 -27.41 -2.13
N LYS A 611 -7.66 -28.22 -1.11
CA LYS A 611 -7.88 -27.74 0.28
C LYS A 611 -6.61 -27.17 0.93
N LEU A 612 -5.45 -27.81 0.74
CA LEU A 612 -4.18 -27.32 1.27
C LEU A 612 -3.78 -25.99 0.60
N TYR A 613 -3.95 -25.88 -0.72
CA TYR A 613 -3.79 -24.63 -1.45
C TYR A 613 -4.79 -23.57 -0.98
N ALA A 614 -6.02 -23.97 -0.62
CA ALA A 614 -7.02 -23.06 -0.08
C ALA A 614 -6.62 -22.49 1.29
N LEU A 615 -6.10 -23.33 2.19
CA LEU A 615 -5.60 -22.91 3.51
C LEU A 615 -4.39 -21.98 3.38
N ALA A 616 -3.44 -22.32 2.52
CA ALA A 616 -2.28 -21.46 2.24
C ALA A 616 -2.72 -20.11 1.62
N SER A 617 -3.68 -20.14 0.69
CA SER A 617 -4.25 -18.93 0.09
C SER A 617 -4.98 -18.07 1.12
N GLN A 618 -5.75 -18.67 2.03
CA GLN A 618 -6.41 -17.97 3.12
C GLN A 618 -5.40 -17.28 4.04
N ALA A 619 -4.32 -17.95 4.42
CA ALA A 619 -3.26 -17.36 5.24
C ALA A 619 -2.58 -16.17 4.54
N LEU A 620 -2.35 -16.26 3.24
CA LEU A 620 -1.82 -15.15 2.43
C LEU A 620 -2.81 -13.98 2.31
N ILE A 621 -4.10 -14.26 2.06
CA ILE A 621 -5.13 -13.23 1.93
C ILE A 621 -5.29 -12.47 3.26
N LEU A 622 -5.27 -13.19 4.38
CA LEU A 622 -5.38 -12.63 5.74
C LEU A 622 -4.06 -12.10 6.29
N MET A 623 -2.94 -12.34 5.59
CA MET A 623 -1.57 -12.11 6.07
C MET A 623 -1.34 -12.67 7.49
N ASN A 624 -1.97 -13.80 7.79
CA ASN A 624 -2.01 -14.39 9.13
C ASN A 624 -2.00 -15.93 9.04
N THR A 625 -1.07 -16.56 9.75
CA THR A 625 -0.89 -18.01 9.80
C THR A 625 -1.44 -18.65 11.09
N THR A 626 -2.06 -17.85 11.97
CA THR A 626 -2.60 -18.35 13.25
C THR A 626 -3.66 -19.43 12.99
N GLY A 627 -3.48 -20.62 13.58
CA GLY A 627 -4.40 -21.76 13.42
C GLY A 627 -4.15 -22.63 12.18
N MET A 628 -3.25 -22.21 11.28
CA MET A 628 -2.98 -22.93 10.03
C MET A 628 -2.46 -24.37 10.28
N ASP A 629 -1.65 -24.59 11.31
CA ASP A 629 -1.13 -25.92 11.65
C ASP A 629 -2.26 -26.90 12.05
N GLU A 630 -3.29 -26.40 12.74
CA GLU A 630 -4.46 -27.19 13.14
C GLU A 630 -5.32 -27.54 11.93
N ASP A 631 -5.60 -26.57 11.06
CA ASP A 631 -6.37 -26.79 9.83
C ASP A 631 -5.64 -27.71 8.83
N LEU A 632 -4.32 -27.57 8.68
CA LEU A 632 -3.47 -28.47 7.88
C LEU A 632 -3.54 -29.90 8.42
N THR A 633 -3.47 -30.05 9.75
CA THR A 633 -3.57 -31.36 10.40
C THR A 633 -4.93 -32.00 10.12
N ILE A 634 -6.02 -31.24 10.22
CA ILE A 634 -7.38 -31.71 9.92
C ILE A 634 -7.52 -32.14 8.44
N ALA A 635 -7.00 -31.35 7.50
CA ALA A 635 -7.06 -31.66 6.07
C ALA A 635 -6.28 -32.95 5.71
N LEU A 636 -5.10 -33.13 6.31
CA LEU A 636 -4.27 -34.34 6.11
C LEU A 636 -4.87 -35.57 6.81
N GLN A 637 -5.50 -35.40 7.98
CA GLN A 637 -6.24 -36.48 8.65
C GLN A 637 -7.45 -36.92 7.81
N ALA A 638 -8.17 -35.99 7.20
CA ALA A 638 -9.28 -36.31 6.30
C ALA A 638 -8.79 -37.10 5.06
N LEU A 639 -7.68 -36.69 4.45
CA LEU A 639 -7.04 -37.45 3.35
C LEU A 639 -6.70 -38.87 3.79
N ALA A 640 -6.05 -39.04 4.94
CA ALA A 640 -5.67 -40.36 5.46
C ALA A 640 -6.91 -41.24 5.70
N CYS A 641 -7.99 -40.67 6.25
CA CYS A 641 -9.26 -41.36 6.46
C CYS A 641 -9.95 -41.76 5.15
N ASP A 642 -9.99 -40.89 4.15
CA ASP A 642 -10.66 -41.16 2.87
C ASP A 642 -9.86 -42.16 2.02
N LEU A 643 -8.54 -42.07 2.03
CA LEU A 643 -7.63 -43.05 1.39
C LEU A 643 -7.73 -44.42 2.05
N TYR A 644 -7.82 -44.47 3.39
CA TYR A 644 -8.01 -45.71 4.14
C TYR A 644 -9.37 -46.36 3.84
N LYS A 645 -10.44 -45.57 3.70
CA LYS A 645 -11.76 -46.07 3.28
C LYS A 645 -11.70 -46.65 1.86
N GLU A 646 -11.12 -45.95 0.89
CA GLU A 646 -10.99 -46.47 -0.48
C GLU A 646 -10.20 -47.79 -0.53
N ILE A 647 -9.10 -47.90 0.22
CA ILE A 647 -8.28 -49.11 0.30
C ILE A 647 -9.04 -50.25 1.01
N LEU A 648 -9.76 -49.98 2.10
CA LEU A 648 -10.55 -50.98 2.83
C LEU A 648 -11.71 -51.53 1.98
N TYR A 649 -12.44 -50.67 1.28
CA TYR A 649 -13.56 -51.11 0.46
C TYR A 649 -13.13 -52.03 -0.70
N ASP A 650 -11.94 -51.82 -1.25
CA ASP A 650 -11.38 -52.68 -2.31
C ASP A 650 -10.77 -53.99 -1.77
N SER A 651 -10.05 -53.93 -0.64
CA SER A 651 -9.34 -55.09 -0.07
C SER A 651 -10.26 -56.19 0.49
N PHE A 652 -11.52 -55.88 0.82
CA PHE A 652 -12.45 -56.84 1.41
C PHE A 652 -13.35 -57.60 0.42
N TYR A 653 -13.26 -57.35 -0.89
CA TYR A 653 -14.07 -58.04 -1.90
C TYR A 653 -13.41 -59.29 -2.54
N GLY A 654 -12.18 -59.62 -2.16
CA GLY A 654 -11.41 -60.74 -2.72
C GLY A 654 -11.68 -62.14 -2.16
N ILE A 655 -12.56 -62.32 -1.16
CA ILE A 655 -12.85 -63.64 -0.58
C ILE A 655 -14.36 -63.86 -0.58
N GLY A 656 -14.83 -64.61 -1.57
CA GLY A 656 -16.23 -65.06 -1.65
C GLY A 656 -16.65 -65.78 -0.37
N THR A 657 -17.89 -65.50 0.09
CA THR A 657 -18.60 -66.06 1.27
C THR A 657 -18.49 -65.33 2.62
N ALA A 658 -18.25 -64.00 2.65
CA ALA A 658 -18.30 -63.23 3.91
C ALA A 658 -19.38 -62.13 4.00
N ALA A 659 -20.28 -62.00 3.02
CA ALA A 659 -21.37 -61.00 3.09
C ALA A 659 -22.41 -61.32 4.18
N SER A 660 -22.67 -62.59 4.48
CA SER A 660 -23.58 -62.99 5.57
C SER A 660 -22.90 -63.02 6.93
N THR A 661 -21.56 -63.06 7.00
CA THR A 661 -20.82 -63.09 8.26
C THR A 661 -20.66 -61.70 8.84
N ILE A 662 -20.58 -60.65 8.02
CA ILE A 662 -20.50 -59.25 8.48
C ILE A 662 -21.83 -58.80 9.09
N GLU A 663 -22.98 -59.10 8.46
CA GLU A 663 -24.30 -58.80 9.07
C GLU A 663 -24.55 -59.60 10.36
N ASN A 664 -24.07 -60.85 10.44
CA ASN A 664 -24.14 -61.65 11.67
C ASN A 664 -23.15 -61.19 12.75
N LEU A 665 -21.97 -60.67 12.39
CA LEU A 665 -21.03 -60.08 13.34
C LEU A 665 -21.54 -58.73 13.87
N ILE A 666 -22.19 -57.94 13.01
CA ILE A 666 -22.87 -56.68 13.34
C ILE A 666 -24.09 -56.92 14.25
N GLY A 667 -24.84 -58.02 14.02
CA GLY A 667 -25.93 -58.45 14.89
C GLY A 667 -25.47 -59.05 16.23
N ALA A 668 -24.36 -59.81 16.25
CA ALA A 668 -23.83 -60.47 17.44
C ALA A 668 -23.00 -59.55 18.35
N MET A 669 -22.52 -58.41 17.84
CA MET A 669 -21.82 -57.39 18.64
C MET A 669 -22.77 -56.33 19.22
N GLY A 670 -24.07 -56.41 18.91
CA GLY A 670 -25.13 -55.57 19.45
C GLY A 670 -25.71 -56.12 20.76
N GLY A 671 -24.96 -55.97 21.85
CA GLY A 671 -25.51 -55.98 23.21
C GLY A 671 -25.13 -57.19 24.07
N ILE A 672 -24.31 -56.95 25.08
CA ILE A 672 -24.51 -57.36 26.48
C ILE A 672 -23.55 -56.52 27.34
N ASN A 673 -24.13 -55.74 28.25
CA ASN A 673 -23.54 -55.05 29.41
C ASN A 673 -22.58 -53.88 29.15
N GLY A 674 -23.17 -52.67 29.18
CA GLY A 674 -22.55 -51.37 28.95
C GLY A 674 -21.16 -51.14 29.55
N LYS A 675 -20.23 -50.76 28.67
CA LYS A 675 -19.17 -49.74 28.81
C LYS A 675 -18.49 -49.56 27.43
N ASP A 676 -18.10 -48.32 27.13
CA ASP A 676 -17.67 -47.82 25.82
C ASP A 676 -16.54 -48.59 25.13
N PHE A 677 -16.74 -48.91 23.85
CA PHE A 677 -15.70 -49.05 22.83
C PHE A 677 -16.29 -48.63 21.47
N SER A 678 -15.93 -47.45 20.95
CA SER A 678 -16.21 -47.09 19.56
C SER A 678 -15.05 -47.55 18.68
N PHE A 679 -15.36 -48.36 17.67
CA PHE A 679 -14.46 -48.65 16.53
C PHE A 679 -14.42 -47.49 15.51
N PHE A 680 -14.93 -46.32 15.89
CA PHE A 680 -14.98 -45.12 15.06
C PHE A 680 -14.28 -43.97 15.79
N LYS A 681 -13.05 -43.70 15.34
CA LYS A 681 -12.43 -42.37 15.32
C LYS A 681 -11.54 -42.24 14.07
N CYS A 682 -12.19 -42.11 12.91
CA CYS A 682 -12.19 -40.80 12.27
C CYS A 682 -13.39 -40.09 12.92
#